data_AF-A0A9D1FLL9-F1
#
_entry.id   AF-A0A9D1FLL9-F1
#
_cell.length_a   1.000
_cell.length_b   1.000
_cell.length_c   1.000
_cell.angle_alpha   90.00
_cell.angle_beta   90.00
_cell.angle_gamma   90.00
#
_symmetry.space_group_name_H-M   'P 1'
#
loop_
_entity.id
_entity.type
_entity.pdbx_description
1 polymer ?
#
loop_
_entity_poly.entity_id
_entity_poly.type
_entity_poly.pdbx_seq_one_letter_code
_entity_poly.pdbx_strand_id
1 'polypeptide(L)'
;MEKRIIRVGSRESALAVAQTKLVLNQIEAAHPEIAFELITMKTTGDKILDRTLDKVGGKGLFVKELDRALRDGRVDITVHSLKDVPMETPEDLPLLAFAKRGDPRDALVLREGISALEPGMVIGCSSARRVLQLKTLYPQCTVKPVRGNIVTRLKKLDSGEFDALILAAAGLDRMDFSHRASRYFEPDEMIPAAGQGILAIQGRAEGDYAFLESADDPEARCCALAERAFVRELDGGCSSPVAAFAVVSGETVILTGLYPNPETGEAMVDKISGKTADAEHLGICLARKMAGKTGKVWLVGAGPGDPGLFTVKGQELLAQAEVVVYDRLVGPGILARIPRTAEAIDVGKKSGNHPVPQWQINEILLEKALEGKRVVRLKGGDPFVFGRGGEELELLIEHGVPFEVVPGITSAVAVPAYNGIPVTHRDCTTSFHVITGHTRKGEGPSVDFKTLAALDATLVFLMGLSALGDIASGLISAGMDENTPAAVLEKGTTAHQRRVVSTLKNIEAETRAAEIQSPAIIVVGKVCAYSEQFAWAEKRPLGGVRVLVTRPQESASALTGKLTALGAEVTEIPSIETVPIPDNTALRDALSRLPEFQWLALTSPAGVRIFFEELLQNGLDTRALSGLKIAAVGSATAAALRERGIRADLTPKTYDGAHLGEMLANETGKILLVRAETGSPELPEALKKAGKDFEEVPAYRTVFRADGVLSPEEFFTGPKDFAAFTSASTVEGFVRRAEGMDFAKVNALCIGEQTARKAREAGMQATVSHAATMDSMVEKLLEIAAGSRPQN
;
A
#
# COMPACT_ATOMS: atom_id res chain seq x y z
N MET A 1 0.70 28.35 -54.60
CA MET A 1 0.77 27.09 -53.85
C MET A 1 -0.66 26.68 -53.56
N GLU A 2 -1.04 25.43 -53.83
CA GLU A 2 -2.34 24.91 -53.39
C GLU A 2 -2.36 24.89 -51.86
N LYS A 3 -3.43 25.44 -51.27
CA LYS A 3 -3.60 25.42 -49.81
C LYS A 3 -3.94 24.00 -49.37
N ARG A 4 -3.36 23.55 -48.25
CA ARG A 4 -3.74 22.28 -47.60
C ARG A 4 -5.16 22.43 -47.06
N ILE A 5 -6.11 21.63 -47.56
CA ILE A 5 -7.51 21.68 -47.11
C ILE A 5 -7.68 20.73 -45.91
N ILE A 6 -8.21 21.24 -44.80
CA ILE A 6 -8.55 20.48 -43.61
C ILE A 6 -10.07 20.48 -43.45
N ARG A 7 -10.69 19.30 -43.39
CA ARG A 7 -12.14 19.15 -43.22
C ARG A 7 -12.49 19.17 -41.73
N VAL A 8 -13.38 20.08 -41.33
CA VAL A 8 -13.70 20.33 -39.92
C VAL A 8 -15.15 19.96 -39.66
N GLY A 9 -15.38 18.99 -38.77
CA GLY A 9 -16.71 18.61 -38.34
C GLY A 9 -17.26 19.53 -37.26
N SER A 10 -18.51 19.95 -37.40
CA SER A 10 -19.25 20.70 -36.37
C SER A 10 -20.72 20.31 -36.34
N ARG A 11 -21.42 20.64 -35.25
CA ARG A 11 -22.88 20.50 -35.19
C ARG A 11 -23.53 21.59 -36.05
N GLU A 12 -24.70 21.30 -36.60
CA GLU A 12 -25.45 22.25 -37.45
C GLU A 12 -26.00 23.46 -36.67
N SER A 13 -26.01 23.41 -35.33
CA SER A 13 -26.52 24.53 -34.52
C SER A 13 -25.70 25.81 -34.74
N ALA A 14 -26.37 26.96 -34.79
CA ALA A 14 -25.72 28.26 -35.03
C ALA A 14 -24.56 28.56 -34.05
N LEU A 15 -24.72 28.19 -32.77
CA LEU A 15 -23.66 28.36 -31.76
C LEU A 15 -22.46 27.47 -32.07
N ALA A 16 -22.66 26.19 -32.43
CA ALA A 16 -21.56 25.29 -32.75
C ALA A 16 -20.79 25.77 -33.99
N VAL A 17 -21.49 26.25 -35.02
CA VAL A 17 -20.85 26.84 -36.21
C VAL A 17 -20.06 28.09 -35.84
N ALA A 18 -20.61 28.99 -35.00
CA ALA A 18 -19.90 30.17 -34.54
C ALA A 18 -18.64 29.81 -33.73
N GLN A 19 -18.73 28.81 -32.85
CA GLN A 19 -17.62 28.28 -32.07
C GLN A 19 -16.52 27.69 -32.96
N THR A 20 -16.90 26.89 -33.95
CA THR A 20 -15.93 26.32 -34.88
C THR A 20 -15.22 27.44 -35.64
N LYS A 21 -15.95 28.41 -36.19
CA LYS A 21 -15.35 29.55 -36.91
C LYS A 21 -14.36 30.35 -36.06
N LEU A 22 -14.61 30.54 -34.76
CA LEU A 22 -13.67 31.22 -33.86
C LEU A 22 -12.31 30.51 -33.81
N VAL A 23 -12.32 29.18 -33.66
CA VAL A 23 -11.10 28.37 -33.63
C VAL A 23 -10.41 28.38 -34.99
N LEU A 24 -11.17 28.23 -36.08
CA LEU A 24 -10.61 28.20 -37.43
C LEU A 24 -9.96 29.52 -37.83
N ASN A 25 -10.59 30.66 -37.52
CA ASN A 25 -10.04 31.98 -37.81
C ASN A 25 -8.69 32.20 -37.09
N GLN A 26 -8.54 31.69 -35.87
CA GLN A 26 -7.26 31.76 -35.13
C GLN A 26 -6.17 30.95 -35.82
N ILE A 27 -6.49 29.72 -36.27
CA ILE A 27 -5.53 28.87 -36.97
C ILE A 27 -5.19 29.44 -38.35
N GLU A 28 -6.16 29.91 -39.13
CA GLU A 28 -5.91 30.52 -40.45
C GLU A 28 -5.03 31.76 -40.36
N ALA A 29 -5.14 32.54 -39.28
CA ALA A 29 -4.29 33.70 -39.06
C ALA A 29 -2.82 33.31 -38.80
N ALA A 30 -2.57 32.18 -38.14
CA ALA A 30 -1.22 31.66 -37.89
C ALA A 30 -0.66 30.84 -39.06
N HIS A 31 -1.53 30.21 -39.86
CA HIS A 31 -1.19 29.29 -40.95
C HIS A 31 -1.94 29.64 -42.25
N PRO A 32 -1.52 30.70 -42.98
CA PRO A 32 -2.18 31.15 -44.21
C PRO A 32 -2.21 30.11 -45.35
N GLU A 33 -1.31 29.13 -45.28
CA GLU A 33 -1.18 27.98 -46.19
C GLU A 33 -2.27 26.91 -46.01
N ILE A 34 -3.04 26.97 -44.93
CA ILE A 34 -4.15 26.06 -44.63
C ILE A 34 -5.47 26.72 -45.05
N ALA A 35 -6.40 25.90 -45.55
CA ALA A 35 -7.79 26.29 -45.77
C ALA A 35 -8.71 25.29 -45.07
N PHE A 36 -9.83 25.76 -44.52
CA PHE A 36 -10.79 24.90 -43.84
C PHE A 36 -12.07 24.67 -44.65
N GLU A 37 -12.54 23.42 -44.66
CA GLU A 37 -13.86 23.04 -45.17
C GLU A 37 -14.76 22.63 -43.99
N LEU A 38 -15.78 23.42 -43.70
CA LEU A 38 -16.70 23.14 -42.59
C LEU A 38 -17.81 22.16 -43.01
N ILE A 39 -17.84 20.99 -42.37
CA ILE A 39 -18.85 19.94 -42.59
C ILE A 39 -19.77 19.90 -41.36
N THR A 40 -21.01 20.32 -41.54
CA THR A 40 -22.01 20.33 -40.46
C THR A 40 -22.84 19.05 -40.42
N MET A 41 -23.21 18.61 -39.22
CA MET A 41 -23.98 17.38 -39.02
C MET A 41 -25.05 17.54 -37.93
N LYS A 42 -26.19 16.85 -38.07
CA LYS A 42 -27.19 16.71 -37.00
C LYS A 42 -26.84 15.55 -36.07
N THR A 43 -26.78 15.81 -34.78
CA THR A 43 -26.52 14.79 -33.76
C THR A 43 -27.80 14.23 -33.16
N THR A 44 -27.73 13.08 -32.48
CA THR A 44 -28.90 12.47 -31.81
C THR A 44 -29.52 13.43 -30.79
N GLY A 45 -28.71 14.20 -30.06
CA GLY A 45 -29.18 15.22 -29.13
C GLY A 45 -29.89 16.41 -29.79
N ASP A 46 -29.71 16.63 -31.09
CA ASP A 46 -30.43 17.65 -31.86
C ASP A 46 -31.78 17.13 -32.40
N LYS A 47 -31.98 15.81 -32.46
CA LYS A 47 -33.20 15.17 -32.99
C LYS A 47 -34.24 14.85 -31.91
N ILE A 48 -33.81 14.59 -30.68
CA ILE A 48 -34.68 14.21 -29.56
C ILE A 48 -34.92 15.44 -28.67
N LEU A 49 -36.12 16.03 -28.78
CA LEU A 49 -36.51 17.27 -28.06
C LEU A 49 -37.61 17.04 -27.00
N ASP A 50 -38.19 15.85 -26.94
CA ASP A 50 -39.41 15.49 -26.21
C ASP A 50 -39.18 14.77 -24.86
N ARG A 51 -37.93 14.45 -24.50
CA ARG A 51 -37.55 13.77 -23.24
C ARG A 51 -36.35 14.45 -22.55
N THR A 52 -36.19 14.24 -21.24
CA THR A 52 -35.02 14.75 -20.49
C THR A 52 -33.77 13.90 -20.79
N LEU A 53 -32.58 14.51 -20.89
CA LEU A 53 -31.30 13.86 -21.25
C LEU A 53 -30.99 12.65 -20.36
N ASP A 54 -31.29 12.80 -19.08
CA ASP A 54 -31.26 11.84 -17.98
C ASP A 54 -32.15 10.59 -18.23
N LYS A 55 -33.25 10.72 -19.01
CA LYS A 55 -34.15 9.61 -19.38
C LYS A 55 -33.86 8.98 -20.74
N VAL A 56 -32.95 9.56 -21.53
CA VAL A 56 -32.64 9.09 -22.90
C VAL A 56 -31.54 8.03 -22.90
N GLY A 57 -30.68 7.98 -21.89
CA GLY A 57 -29.67 6.92 -21.72
C GLY A 57 -28.65 6.84 -22.86
N GLY A 58 -27.44 7.37 -22.64
CA GLY A 58 -26.32 7.21 -23.58
C GLY A 58 -25.24 8.26 -23.39
N LYS A 59 -24.00 7.82 -23.10
CA LYS A 59 -22.81 8.70 -23.09
C LYS A 59 -22.61 9.28 -24.51
N GLY A 60 -22.38 10.60 -24.62
CA GLY A 60 -21.95 11.23 -25.88
C GLY A 60 -23.03 11.59 -26.92
N LEU A 61 -24.26 11.94 -26.49
CA LEU A 61 -25.39 12.28 -27.39
C LEU A 61 -25.12 13.40 -28.42
N PHE A 62 -24.10 14.24 -28.20
CA PHE A 62 -23.73 15.37 -29.08
C PHE A 62 -22.41 15.17 -29.84
N VAL A 63 -21.70 14.07 -29.61
CA VAL A 63 -20.37 13.79 -30.22
C VAL A 63 -20.39 12.54 -31.11
N LYS A 64 -21.28 11.58 -30.87
CA LYS A 64 -21.26 10.26 -31.52
C LYS A 64 -21.20 10.31 -33.06
N GLU A 65 -21.98 11.20 -33.69
CA GLU A 65 -21.97 11.34 -35.15
C GLU A 65 -20.69 12.00 -35.69
N LEU A 66 -20.08 12.88 -34.91
CA LEU A 66 -18.81 13.55 -35.20
C LEU A 66 -17.63 12.57 -35.02
N ASP A 67 -17.64 11.76 -33.96
CA ASP A 67 -16.67 10.69 -33.75
C ASP A 67 -16.68 9.69 -34.91
N ARG A 68 -17.87 9.30 -35.38
CA ARG A 68 -17.99 8.45 -36.56
C ARG A 68 -17.45 9.14 -37.82
N ALA A 69 -17.68 10.44 -37.99
CA ALA A 69 -17.13 11.18 -39.13
C ALA A 69 -15.60 11.25 -39.11
N LEU A 70 -14.99 11.33 -37.93
CA LEU A 70 -13.53 11.22 -37.78
C LEU A 70 -13.02 9.83 -38.17
N ARG A 71 -13.66 8.77 -37.68
CA ARG A 71 -13.28 7.37 -38.00
C ARG A 71 -13.44 7.04 -39.47
N ASP A 72 -14.53 7.49 -40.09
CA ASP A 72 -14.80 7.28 -41.52
C ASP A 72 -13.89 8.13 -42.43
N GLY A 73 -13.05 9.00 -41.88
CA GLY A 73 -12.22 9.93 -42.66
C GLY A 73 -13.03 10.99 -43.43
N ARG A 74 -14.28 11.24 -43.03
CA ARG A 74 -15.15 12.27 -43.63
C ARG A 74 -14.75 13.68 -43.17
N VAL A 75 -14.21 13.79 -41.96
CA VAL A 75 -13.61 15.01 -41.40
C VAL A 75 -12.22 14.67 -40.83
N ASP A 76 -11.36 15.66 -40.72
CA ASP A 76 -9.99 15.53 -40.22
C ASP A 76 -9.86 15.93 -38.75
N ILE A 77 -10.63 16.95 -38.34
CA ILE A 77 -10.79 17.39 -36.95
C ILE A 77 -12.26 17.73 -36.66
N THR A 78 -12.63 17.82 -35.39
CA THR A 78 -13.95 18.29 -34.93
C THR A 78 -13.77 19.29 -33.79
N VAL A 79 -14.68 20.26 -33.67
CA VAL A 79 -14.63 21.28 -32.62
C VAL A 79 -15.87 21.19 -31.73
N HIS A 80 -15.64 21.14 -30.41
CA HIS A 80 -16.69 20.96 -29.41
C HIS A 80 -16.61 22.01 -28.32
N SER A 81 -17.75 22.31 -27.69
CA SER A 81 -17.73 22.89 -26.35
C SER A 81 -17.24 21.82 -25.37
N LEU A 82 -16.17 22.09 -24.62
CA LEU A 82 -15.53 21.05 -23.80
C LEU A 82 -16.49 20.43 -22.76
N LYS A 83 -17.39 21.22 -22.20
CA LYS A 83 -18.41 20.75 -21.25
C LYS A 83 -19.41 19.73 -21.81
N ASP A 84 -19.52 19.65 -23.15
CA ASP A 84 -20.40 18.70 -23.85
C ASP A 84 -19.64 17.43 -24.29
N VAL A 85 -18.31 17.42 -24.17
CA VAL A 85 -17.46 16.26 -24.46
C VAL A 85 -17.49 15.30 -23.26
N PRO A 86 -17.78 14.01 -23.48
CA PRO A 86 -17.69 12.98 -22.44
C PRO A 86 -16.37 13.01 -21.69
N MET A 87 -16.38 12.68 -20.40
CA MET A 87 -15.17 12.70 -19.57
C MET A 87 -14.15 11.65 -20.02
N GLU A 88 -14.63 10.48 -20.44
CA GLU A 88 -13.84 9.46 -21.12
C GLU A 88 -13.87 9.70 -22.62
N THR A 89 -12.69 9.86 -23.22
CA THR A 89 -12.52 9.99 -24.66
C THR A 89 -11.86 8.73 -25.21
N PRO A 90 -12.29 8.21 -26.37
CA PRO A 90 -11.65 7.05 -26.98
C PRO A 90 -10.17 7.31 -27.28
N GLU A 91 -9.30 6.32 -27.07
CA GLU A 91 -7.86 6.43 -27.36
C GLU A 91 -7.59 6.68 -28.85
N ASP A 92 -8.46 6.16 -29.74
CA ASP A 92 -8.36 6.38 -31.18
C ASP A 92 -8.73 7.81 -31.60
N LEU A 93 -9.43 8.55 -30.74
CA LEU A 93 -9.92 9.91 -30.99
C LEU A 93 -9.60 10.89 -29.84
N PRO A 94 -8.32 11.21 -29.60
CA PRO A 94 -7.91 12.06 -28.48
C PRO A 94 -8.34 13.53 -28.67
N LEU A 95 -8.44 14.25 -27.54
CA LEU A 95 -8.49 15.71 -27.55
C LEU A 95 -7.09 16.25 -27.81
N LEU A 96 -6.94 16.97 -28.92
CA LEU A 96 -5.66 17.42 -29.44
C LEU A 96 -5.26 18.78 -28.88
N ALA A 97 -6.22 19.71 -28.78
CA ALA A 97 -5.97 21.09 -28.38
C ALA A 97 -7.17 21.72 -27.66
N PHE A 98 -6.89 22.70 -26.81
CA PHE A 98 -7.85 23.45 -26.01
C PHE A 98 -7.73 24.95 -26.31
N ALA A 99 -8.75 25.53 -26.93
CA ALA A 99 -8.77 26.96 -27.24
C ALA A 99 -8.93 27.81 -25.98
N LYS A 100 -8.43 29.05 -26.07
CA LYS A 100 -8.51 30.05 -24.99
C LYS A 100 -9.91 30.13 -24.39
N ARG A 101 -9.97 30.09 -23.06
CA ARG A 101 -11.21 30.08 -22.30
C ARG A 101 -11.96 31.41 -22.46
N GLY A 102 -13.20 31.36 -22.97
CA GLY A 102 -14.14 32.48 -22.87
C GLY A 102 -14.73 32.61 -21.47
N ASP A 103 -15.60 33.60 -21.22
CA ASP A 103 -16.18 33.83 -19.88
C ASP A 103 -16.84 32.54 -19.30
N PRO A 104 -16.28 31.97 -18.23
CA PRO A 104 -16.74 30.69 -17.68
C PRO A 104 -18.00 30.84 -16.82
N ARG A 105 -18.42 32.07 -16.49
CA ARG A 105 -19.51 32.33 -15.55
C ARG A 105 -20.87 31.89 -16.11
N ASP A 106 -21.79 31.63 -15.20
CA ASP A 106 -23.21 31.55 -15.53
C ASP A 106 -23.84 32.95 -15.47
N ALA A 107 -24.85 33.18 -16.30
CA ALA A 107 -25.55 34.45 -16.40
C ALA A 107 -27.05 34.25 -16.13
N LEU A 108 -27.61 35.14 -15.33
CA LEU A 108 -29.05 35.32 -15.14
C LEU A 108 -29.59 36.19 -16.26
N VAL A 109 -30.62 35.70 -16.95
CA VAL A 109 -31.33 36.43 -18.00
C VAL A 109 -32.78 36.59 -17.55
N LEU A 110 -33.18 37.81 -17.22
CA LEU A 110 -34.56 38.13 -16.83
C LEU A 110 -35.45 38.36 -18.06
N ARG A 111 -36.74 38.06 -17.92
CA ARG A 111 -37.75 38.46 -18.90
C ARG A 111 -37.81 39.98 -18.98
N GLU A 112 -38.05 40.52 -20.18
CA GLU A 112 -38.19 41.96 -20.36
C GLU A 112 -39.27 42.54 -19.44
N GLY A 113 -38.95 43.66 -18.78
CA GLY A 113 -39.81 44.30 -17.79
C GLY A 113 -39.60 43.82 -16.35
N ILE A 114 -38.77 42.80 -16.10
CA ILE A 114 -38.39 42.36 -14.75
C ILE A 114 -36.99 42.88 -14.40
N SER A 115 -36.84 43.54 -13.26
CA SER A 115 -35.56 44.09 -12.78
C SER A 115 -34.83 43.19 -11.79
N ALA A 116 -35.54 42.32 -11.06
CA ALA A 116 -34.98 41.39 -10.09
C ALA A 116 -35.86 40.12 -9.94
N LEU A 117 -35.27 39.05 -9.41
CA LEU A 117 -35.99 37.83 -9.06
C LEU A 117 -36.74 37.99 -7.73
N GLU A 118 -38.06 37.83 -7.78
CA GLU A 118 -38.96 37.90 -6.61
C GLU A 118 -39.41 36.50 -6.14
N PRO A 119 -39.86 36.35 -4.88
CA PRO A 119 -40.43 35.10 -4.36
C PRO A 119 -41.55 34.55 -5.26
N GLY A 120 -41.52 33.25 -5.53
CA GLY A 120 -42.53 32.56 -6.34
C GLY A 120 -42.31 32.60 -7.86
N MET A 121 -41.34 33.39 -8.36
CA MET A 121 -40.98 33.42 -9.79
C MET A 121 -40.38 32.10 -10.28
N VAL A 122 -40.50 31.85 -11.59
CA VAL A 122 -40.07 30.60 -12.23
C VAL A 122 -38.76 30.78 -13.00
N ILE A 123 -37.72 30.05 -12.60
CA ILE A 123 -36.41 30.01 -13.28
C ILE A 123 -36.35 28.79 -14.20
N GLY A 124 -36.11 29.01 -15.50
CA GLY A 124 -35.90 27.96 -16.48
C GLY A 124 -34.46 27.44 -16.46
N CYS A 125 -34.26 26.21 -15.97
CA CYS A 125 -32.95 25.55 -15.98
C CYS A 125 -33.07 24.01 -15.98
N SER A 126 -32.34 23.34 -16.88
CA SER A 126 -32.29 21.87 -16.97
C SER A 126 -30.95 21.26 -16.50
N SER A 127 -30.02 22.08 -16.02
CA SER A 127 -28.71 21.59 -15.55
C SER A 127 -28.82 21.21 -14.07
N ALA A 128 -28.59 19.94 -13.73
CA ALA A 128 -28.62 19.47 -12.35
C ALA A 128 -27.67 20.26 -11.44
N ARG A 129 -26.47 20.57 -11.94
CA ARG A 129 -25.48 21.44 -11.27
C ARG A 129 -26.06 22.80 -10.89
N ARG A 130 -26.67 23.50 -11.86
CA ARG A 130 -27.24 24.84 -11.62
C ARG A 130 -28.44 24.75 -10.70
N VAL A 131 -29.32 23.77 -10.91
CA VAL A 131 -30.50 23.54 -10.05
C VAL A 131 -30.07 23.34 -8.60
N LEU A 132 -29.03 22.55 -8.35
CA LEU A 132 -28.50 22.31 -7.00
C LEU A 132 -28.03 23.62 -6.33
N GLN A 133 -27.26 24.45 -7.04
CA GLN A 133 -26.75 25.72 -6.51
C GLN A 133 -27.84 26.81 -6.39
N LEU A 134 -28.81 26.83 -7.30
CA LEU A 134 -29.95 27.75 -7.25
C LEU A 134 -30.84 27.53 -6.03
N LYS A 135 -30.92 26.29 -5.50
CA LYS A 135 -31.64 26.03 -4.24
C LYS A 135 -31.06 26.81 -3.07
N THR A 136 -29.76 27.07 -3.08
CA THR A 136 -29.07 27.86 -2.05
C THR A 136 -29.13 29.36 -2.36
N LEU A 137 -28.94 29.76 -3.62
CA LEU A 137 -28.90 31.18 -4.02
C LEU A 137 -30.29 31.84 -4.06
N TYR A 138 -31.31 31.09 -4.48
CA TYR A 138 -32.70 31.56 -4.64
C TYR A 138 -33.71 30.52 -4.12
N PRO A 139 -33.68 30.16 -2.82
CA PRO A 139 -34.58 29.16 -2.23
C PRO A 139 -36.07 29.49 -2.40
N GLN A 140 -36.40 30.77 -2.59
CA GLN A 140 -37.75 31.29 -2.77
C GLN A 140 -38.31 31.17 -4.19
N CYS A 141 -37.49 30.79 -5.17
CA CYS A 141 -37.89 30.68 -6.59
C CYS A 141 -38.12 29.22 -6.99
N THR A 142 -39.02 28.99 -7.95
CA THR A 142 -39.28 27.64 -8.48
C THR A 142 -38.43 27.40 -9.71
N VAL A 143 -37.64 26.32 -9.74
CA VAL A 143 -36.86 25.95 -10.93
C VAL A 143 -37.61 24.93 -11.78
N LYS A 144 -37.87 25.25 -13.05
CA LYS A 144 -38.52 24.36 -14.03
C LYS A 144 -37.56 24.02 -15.18
N PRO A 145 -37.63 22.81 -15.75
CA PRO A 145 -36.76 22.42 -16.85
C PRO A 145 -37.07 23.23 -18.12
N VAL A 146 -36.00 23.68 -18.80
CA VAL A 146 -36.08 24.37 -20.09
C VAL A 146 -35.26 23.63 -21.16
N ARG A 147 -35.85 23.44 -22.34
CA ARG A 147 -35.25 22.75 -23.50
C ARG A 147 -35.21 23.67 -24.71
N GLY A 148 -34.22 23.43 -25.58
CA GLY A 148 -33.94 24.22 -26.78
C GLY A 148 -32.52 24.77 -26.82
N ASN A 149 -32.12 25.30 -27.98
CA ASN A 149 -30.92 26.13 -28.15
C ASN A 149 -31.11 27.53 -27.53
N ILE A 150 -30.08 28.37 -27.50
CA ILE A 150 -30.13 29.70 -26.84
C ILE A 150 -31.30 30.54 -27.36
N VAL A 151 -31.48 30.63 -28.68
CA VAL A 151 -32.53 31.44 -29.32
C VAL A 151 -33.93 30.95 -28.93
N THR A 152 -34.17 29.63 -28.96
CA THR A 152 -35.47 29.06 -28.58
C THR A 152 -35.75 29.22 -27.09
N ARG A 153 -34.73 29.16 -26.23
CA ARG A 153 -34.89 29.44 -24.79
C ARG A 153 -35.25 30.90 -24.55
N LEU A 154 -34.56 31.85 -25.19
CA LEU A 154 -34.89 33.27 -25.09
C LEU A 154 -36.32 33.55 -25.56
N LYS A 155 -36.78 32.92 -26.65
CA LYS A 155 -38.19 33.03 -27.08
C LYS A 155 -39.19 32.54 -26.03
N LYS A 156 -38.88 31.46 -25.30
CA LYS A 156 -39.73 30.94 -24.21
C LYS A 156 -39.76 31.86 -22.99
N LEU A 157 -38.63 32.51 -22.71
CA LEU A 157 -38.55 33.56 -21.70
C LEU A 157 -39.43 34.74 -22.13
N ASP A 158 -39.29 35.22 -23.35
CA ASP A 158 -40.02 36.38 -23.87
C ASP A 158 -41.53 36.10 -24.01
N SER A 159 -41.94 34.84 -24.22
CA SER A 159 -43.35 34.42 -24.22
C SER A 159 -43.96 34.29 -22.82
N GLY A 160 -43.19 34.49 -21.76
CA GLY A 160 -43.67 34.38 -20.37
C GLY A 160 -43.79 32.95 -19.84
N GLU A 161 -43.18 31.95 -20.49
CA GLU A 161 -43.15 30.57 -19.97
C GLU A 161 -42.25 30.47 -18.71
N PHE A 162 -41.27 31.37 -18.62
CA PHE A 162 -40.35 31.52 -17.49
C PHE A 162 -40.18 33.02 -17.16
N ASP A 163 -39.83 33.33 -15.93
CA ASP A 163 -39.51 34.71 -15.50
C ASP A 163 -38.01 35.00 -15.62
N ALA A 164 -37.18 33.96 -15.52
CA ALA A 164 -35.75 34.04 -15.73
C ALA A 164 -35.18 32.76 -16.33
N LEU A 165 -34.00 32.86 -16.95
CA LEU A 165 -33.18 31.74 -17.39
C LEU A 165 -31.78 31.82 -16.80
N ILE A 166 -31.14 30.67 -16.60
CA ILE A 166 -29.69 30.60 -16.38
C ILE A 166 -29.01 30.06 -17.63
N LEU A 167 -28.12 30.86 -18.22
CA LEU A 167 -27.35 30.53 -19.43
C LEU A 167 -25.85 30.66 -19.16
N ALA A 168 -25.01 30.10 -20.04
CA ALA A 168 -23.56 30.28 -19.91
C ALA A 168 -23.15 31.60 -20.57
N ALA A 169 -22.32 32.41 -19.90
CA ALA A 169 -21.84 33.70 -20.40
C ALA A 169 -21.19 33.57 -21.78
N ALA A 170 -20.22 32.65 -21.94
CA ALA A 170 -19.59 32.37 -23.22
C ALA A 170 -20.56 31.95 -24.34
N GLY A 171 -21.74 31.40 -24.01
CA GLY A 171 -22.75 31.05 -25.03
C GLY A 171 -23.53 32.27 -25.51
N LEU A 172 -23.82 33.22 -24.62
CA LEU A 172 -24.47 34.48 -24.95
C LEU A 172 -23.53 35.36 -25.78
N ASP A 173 -22.27 35.46 -25.36
CA ASP A 173 -21.27 36.29 -26.01
C ASP A 173 -20.99 35.89 -27.46
N ARG A 174 -20.77 34.59 -27.69
CA ARG A 174 -20.51 34.03 -29.04
C ARG A 174 -21.71 34.16 -30.00
N MET A 175 -22.90 34.45 -29.47
CA MET A 175 -24.12 34.63 -30.24
C MET A 175 -24.62 36.07 -30.24
N ASP A 176 -23.82 37.01 -29.73
CA ASP A 176 -24.14 38.44 -29.62
C ASP A 176 -25.39 38.75 -28.78
N PHE A 177 -25.63 37.94 -27.74
CA PHE A 177 -26.71 38.10 -26.76
C PHE A 177 -26.22 38.53 -25.38
N SER A 178 -24.98 39.00 -25.23
CA SER A 178 -24.45 39.48 -23.93
C SER A 178 -25.30 40.58 -23.31
N HIS A 179 -25.91 41.45 -24.13
CA HIS A 179 -26.81 42.51 -23.68
C HIS A 179 -28.09 42.01 -22.98
N ARG A 180 -28.44 40.72 -23.14
CA ARG A 180 -29.59 40.10 -22.46
C ARG A 180 -29.27 39.69 -21.02
N ALA A 181 -27.99 39.57 -20.66
CA ALA A 181 -27.60 39.16 -19.31
C ALA A 181 -27.90 40.27 -18.30
N SER A 182 -28.73 39.97 -17.30
CA SER A 182 -29.06 40.89 -16.21
C SER A 182 -28.01 40.85 -15.10
N ARG A 183 -27.35 39.70 -14.91
CA ARG A 183 -26.30 39.48 -13.92
C ARG A 183 -25.40 38.32 -14.32
N TYR A 184 -24.11 38.40 -13.99
CA TYR A 184 -23.16 37.29 -14.04
C TYR A 184 -22.91 36.79 -12.62
N PHE A 185 -22.91 35.47 -12.42
CA PHE A 185 -22.55 34.85 -11.14
C PHE A 185 -21.04 34.70 -11.07
N GLU A 186 -20.43 35.20 -10.00
CA GLU A 186 -19.01 34.94 -9.79
C GLU A 186 -18.78 33.44 -9.54
N PRO A 187 -17.62 32.87 -9.93
CA PRO A 187 -17.38 31.44 -9.81
C PRO A 187 -17.49 30.88 -8.38
N ASP A 188 -17.32 31.71 -7.35
CA ASP A 188 -17.57 31.33 -5.95
C ASP A 188 -19.07 31.32 -5.56
N GLU A 189 -19.93 32.02 -6.31
CA GLU A 189 -21.39 31.98 -6.11
C GLU A 189 -22.03 30.79 -6.85
N MET A 190 -21.61 30.55 -8.09
CA MET A 190 -22.07 29.44 -8.89
C MET A 190 -20.91 28.79 -9.65
N ILE A 191 -20.40 27.68 -9.11
CA ILE A 191 -19.30 26.92 -9.68
C ILE A 191 -19.66 26.49 -11.11
N PRO A 192 -18.88 26.91 -12.14
CA PRO A 192 -19.09 26.52 -13.53
C PRO A 192 -19.03 25.01 -13.79
N ALA A 193 -19.60 24.57 -14.91
CA ALA A 193 -19.37 23.20 -15.38
C ALA A 193 -17.91 23.02 -15.83
N ALA A 194 -17.34 21.83 -15.65
CA ALA A 194 -16.02 21.50 -16.15
C ALA A 194 -15.90 21.79 -17.64
N GLY A 195 -14.88 22.56 -18.03
CA GLY A 195 -14.64 23.02 -19.39
C GLY A 195 -15.58 24.13 -19.88
N GLN A 196 -16.42 24.73 -19.03
CA GLN A 196 -17.29 25.82 -19.47
C GLN A 196 -16.43 27.01 -19.94
N GLY A 197 -16.72 27.47 -21.16
CA GLY A 197 -15.96 28.53 -21.84
C GLY A 197 -14.85 28.01 -22.75
N ILE A 198 -14.36 26.78 -22.56
CA ILE A 198 -13.28 26.18 -23.36
C ILE A 198 -13.87 25.47 -24.59
N LEU A 199 -13.21 25.63 -25.74
CA LEU A 199 -13.49 24.83 -26.94
C LEU A 199 -12.38 23.79 -27.09
N ALA A 200 -12.75 22.56 -27.41
CA ALA A 200 -11.80 21.47 -27.58
C ALA A 200 -11.81 20.95 -29.01
N ILE A 201 -10.63 20.63 -29.51
CA ILE A 201 -10.40 20.11 -30.85
C ILE A 201 -10.07 18.62 -30.71
N GLN A 202 -10.80 17.78 -31.44
CA GLN A 202 -10.63 16.33 -31.42
C GLN A 202 -10.29 15.82 -32.82
N GLY A 203 -9.37 14.87 -32.92
CA GLY A 203 -8.96 14.24 -34.18
C GLY A 203 -8.62 12.77 -34.00
N ARG A 204 -8.02 12.14 -35.01
CA ARG A 204 -7.55 10.74 -34.96
C ARG A 204 -6.16 10.68 -34.33
N ALA A 205 -5.82 9.61 -33.61
CA ALA A 205 -4.52 9.50 -32.95
C ALA A 205 -3.31 9.61 -33.91
N GLU A 206 -3.40 9.06 -35.12
CA GLU A 206 -2.27 8.99 -36.08
C GLU A 206 -2.18 10.18 -37.06
N GLY A 207 -2.83 11.31 -36.78
CA GLY A 207 -2.82 12.48 -37.67
C GLY A 207 -1.66 13.47 -37.43
N ASP A 208 -1.30 14.22 -38.47
CA ASP A 208 -0.40 15.37 -38.36
C ASP A 208 -1.19 16.65 -38.03
N TYR A 209 -0.94 17.18 -36.83
CA TYR A 209 -1.69 18.29 -36.22
C TYR A 209 -0.81 19.44 -35.73
N ALA A 210 0.42 19.60 -36.23
CA ALA A 210 1.32 20.67 -35.79
C ALA A 210 0.67 22.07 -35.86
N PHE A 211 -0.22 22.29 -36.83
CA PHE A 211 -0.96 23.54 -36.99
C PHE A 211 -1.93 23.89 -35.84
N LEU A 212 -2.30 22.92 -34.99
CA LEU A 212 -3.17 23.14 -33.84
C LEU A 212 -2.47 23.82 -32.67
N GLU A 213 -1.13 23.85 -32.64
CA GLU A 213 -0.35 24.51 -31.57
C GLU A 213 -0.73 25.98 -31.42
N SER A 214 -1.04 26.67 -32.53
CA SER A 214 -1.50 28.06 -32.55
C SER A 214 -2.85 28.30 -31.86
N ALA A 215 -3.66 27.24 -31.68
CA ALA A 215 -4.97 27.28 -31.05
C ALA A 215 -4.99 26.59 -29.68
N ASP A 216 -3.88 26.00 -29.25
CA ASP A 216 -3.78 25.32 -27.96
C ASP A 216 -3.25 26.25 -26.87
N ASP A 217 -4.13 26.69 -25.98
CA ASP A 217 -3.79 27.57 -24.86
C ASP A 217 -3.33 26.73 -23.65
N PRO A 218 -2.08 26.87 -23.17
CA PRO A 218 -1.56 26.12 -22.03
C PRO A 218 -2.37 26.31 -20.74
N GLU A 219 -2.89 27.51 -20.47
CA GLU A 219 -3.71 27.78 -19.29
C GLU A 219 -5.05 27.07 -19.39
N ALA A 220 -5.69 27.13 -20.57
CA ALA A 220 -6.95 26.45 -20.83
C ALA A 220 -6.78 24.93 -20.76
N ARG A 221 -5.67 24.38 -21.28
CA ARG A 221 -5.32 22.95 -21.19
C ARG A 221 -5.16 22.53 -19.73
N CYS A 222 -4.39 23.27 -18.94
CA CYS A 222 -4.20 23.00 -17.51
C CYS A 222 -5.54 22.97 -16.76
N CYS A 223 -6.38 23.99 -16.96
CA CYS A 223 -7.72 24.04 -16.38
C CYS A 223 -8.60 22.88 -16.83
N ALA A 224 -8.60 22.57 -18.12
CA ALA A 224 -9.40 21.50 -18.70
C ALA A 224 -9.04 20.13 -18.11
N LEU A 225 -7.74 19.83 -17.97
CA LEU A 225 -7.26 18.59 -17.40
C LEU A 225 -7.67 18.45 -15.92
N ALA A 226 -7.44 19.47 -15.10
CA ALA A 226 -7.84 19.45 -13.69
C ALA A 226 -9.35 19.28 -13.50
N GLU A 227 -10.15 20.09 -14.19
CA GLU A 227 -11.60 20.07 -14.07
C GLU A 227 -12.21 18.76 -14.53
N ARG A 228 -11.73 18.21 -15.66
CA ARG A 228 -12.23 16.94 -16.20
C ARG A 228 -11.83 15.75 -15.34
N ALA A 229 -10.60 15.74 -14.81
CA ALA A 229 -10.14 14.68 -13.94
C ALA A 229 -10.99 14.57 -12.67
N PHE A 230 -11.32 15.71 -12.05
CA PHE A 230 -12.23 15.76 -10.90
C PHE A 230 -13.60 15.15 -11.21
N VAL A 231 -14.22 15.57 -12.32
CA VAL A 231 -15.56 15.09 -12.68
C VAL A 231 -15.53 13.62 -13.09
N ARG A 232 -14.49 13.18 -13.81
CA ARG A 232 -14.28 11.78 -14.22
C ARG A 232 -14.17 10.84 -13.02
N GLU A 233 -13.38 11.22 -12.01
CA GLU A 233 -13.15 10.40 -10.82
C GLU A 233 -14.41 10.20 -9.96
N LEU A 234 -15.32 11.18 -9.97
CA LEU A 234 -16.61 11.12 -9.26
C LEU A 234 -17.73 10.43 -10.07
N ASP A 235 -17.38 9.79 -11.19
CA ASP A 235 -18.30 9.21 -12.18
C ASP A 235 -19.37 10.22 -12.66
N GLY A 236 -18.98 11.49 -12.74
CA GLY A 236 -19.84 12.59 -13.14
C GLY A 236 -20.03 12.63 -14.66
N GLY A 237 -21.16 12.13 -15.17
CA GLY A 237 -21.61 12.50 -16.53
C GLY A 237 -22.11 13.95 -16.61
N CYS A 238 -22.40 14.47 -17.81
CA CYS A 238 -22.99 15.81 -18.00
C CYS A 238 -24.35 16.03 -17.27
N SER A 239 -24.99 14.96 -16.79
CA SER A 239 -26.23 14.97 -16.03
C SER A 239 -26.05 14.91 -14.51
N SER A 240 -24.83 14.64 -14.03
CA SER A 240 -24.50 14.64 -12.61
C SER A 240 -24.42 16.10 -12.10
N PRO A 241 -24.84 16.43 -10.87
CA PRO A 241 -24.77 17.79 -10.34
C PRO A 241 -23.36 18.22 -9.91
N VAL A 242 -22.32 17.53 -10.38
CA VAL A 242 -20.91 17.80 -10.10
C VAL A 242 -20.41 18.98 -10.94
N ALA A 243 -19.54 19.81 -10.35
CA ALA A 243 -18.94 20.96 -11.01
C ALA A 243 -17.46 21.08 -10.69
N ALA A 244 -16.69 21.68 -11.57
CA ALA A 244 -15.29 21.97 -11.34
C ALA A 244 -14.87 23.23 -12.06
N PHE A 245 -14.08 24.06 -11.40
CA PHE A 245 -13.54 25.29 -11.95
C PHE A 245 -12.11 25.51 -11.47
N ALA A 246 -11.19 25.58 -12.43
CA ALA A 246 -9.78 25.83 -12.22
C ALA A 246 -9.37 27.22 -12.72
N VAL A 247 -8.46 27.85 -11.99
CA VAL A 247 -7.81 29.11 -12.36
C VAL A 247 -6.31 28.93 -12.25
N VAL A 248 -5.57 29.36 -13.27
CA VAL A 248 -4.11 29.39 -13.28
C VAL A 248 -3.63 30.78 -12.85
N SER A 249 -2.63 30.83 -11.97
CA SER A 249 -1.95 32.04 -11.54
C SER A 249 -0.45 31.76 -11.49
N GLY A 250 0.26 32.08 -12.58
CA GLY A 250 1.67 31.72 -12.74
C GLY A 250 1.86 30.21 -12.87
N GLU A 251 2.69 29.62 -12.01
CA GLU A 251 2.94 28.16 -11.99
C GLU A 251 1.97 27.38 -11.09
N THR A 252 0.98 28.06 -10.50
CA THR A 252 0.00 27.44 -9.60
C THR A 252 -1.37 27.36 -10.24
N VAL A 253 -2.04 26.22 -10.11
CA VAL A 253 -3.46 26.03 -10.44
C VAL A 253 -4.26 25.87 -9.15
N ILE A 254 -5.38 26.58 -9.06
CA ILE A 254 -6.35 26.46 -7.97
C ILE A 254 -7.61 25.83 -8.56
N LEU A 255 -7.96 24.63 -8.10
CA LEU A 255 -9.16 23.91 -8.51
C LEU A 255 -10.21 23.98 -7.40
N THR A 256 -11.40 24.45 -7.77
CA THR A 256 -12.61 24.42 -6.94
C THR A 256 -13.56 23.35 -7.44
N GLY A 257 -13.92 22.40 -6.58
CA GLY A 257 -14.82 21.29 -6.89
C GLY A 257 -16.15 21.45 -6.17
N LEU A 258 -17.23 21.01 -6.81
CA LEU A 258 -18.56 20.87 -6.22
C LEU A 258 -19.03 19.43 -6.36
N TYR A 259 -19.39 18.82 -5.24
CA TYR A 259 -19.91 17.46 -5.16
C TYR A 259 -21.16 17.43 -4.26
N PRO A 260 -22.28 16.79 -4.66
CA PRO A 260 -23.41 16.59 -3.76
C PRO A 260 -23.01 15.65 -2.62
N ASN A 261 -23.31 16.01 -1.38
CA ASN A 261 -23.15 15.11 -0.24
C ASN A 261 -24.03 13.86 -0.47
N PRO A 262 -23.48 12.63 -0.42
CA PRO A 262 -24.25 11.40 -0.64
C PRO A 262 -25.39 11.16 0.37
N GLU A 263 -25.28 11.70 1.59
CA GLU A 263 -26.26 11.53 2.67
C GLU A 263 -27.34 12.61 2.66
N THR A 264 -26.95 13.88 2.49
CA THR A 264 -27.89 15.02 2.58
C THR A 264 -28.39 15.51 1.21
N GLY A 265 -27.67 15.21 0.13
CA GLY A 265 -27.94 15.74 -1.21
C GLY A 265 -27.61 17.22 -1.38
N GLU A 266 -27.04 17.87 -0.36
CA GLU A 266 -26.64 19.28 -0.39
C GLU A 266 -25.31 19.48 -1.13
N ALA A 267 -25.08 20.68 -1.67
CA ALA A 267 -23.82 20.98 -2.35
C ALA A 267 -22.67 21.13 -1.35
N MET A 268 -21.63 20.29 -1.47
CA MET A 268 -20.35 20.51 -0.83
C MET A 268 -19.39 21.19 -1.83
N VAL A 269 -18.62 22.14 -1.35
CA VAL A 269 -17.58 22.84 -2.11
C VAL A 269 -16.27 22.73 -1.37
N ASP A 270 -15.21 22.37 -2.08
CA ASP A 270 -13.84 22.31 -1.53
C ASP A 270 -12.84 22.76 -2.61
N LYS A 271 -11.63 23.12 -2.18
CA LYS A 271 -10.57 23.65 -3.04
C LYS A 271 -9.25 22.89 -2.83
N ILE A 272 -8.47 22.76 -3.88
CA ILE A 272 -7.07 22.31 -3.83
C ILE A 272 -6.21 23.21 -4.71
N SER A 273 -4.94 23.39 -4.35
CA SER A 273 -3.97 24.15 -5.14
C SER A 273 -2.67 23.36 -5.29
N GLY A 274 -1.99 23.50 -6.41
CA GLY A 274 -0.69 22.87 -6.66
C GLY A 274 -0.06 23.38 -7.95
N LYS A 275 1.00 22.72 -8.42
CA LYS A 275 1.69 23.13 -9.65
C LYS A 275 0.84 22.83 -10.88
N THR A 276 1.00 23.64 -11.93
CA THR A 276 0.29 23.45 -13.22
C THR A 276 0.59 22.11 -13.89
N ALA A 277 1.79 21.55 -13.66
CA ALA A 277 2.18 20.22 -14.14
C ALA A 277 1.33 19.08 -13.53
N ASP A 278 0.79 19.29 -12.33
CA ASP A 278 0.05 18.28 -11.56
C ASP A 278 -1.47 18.44 -11.69
N ALA A 279 -1.93 19.26 -12.63
CA ALA A 279 -3.33 19.68 -12.76
C ALA A 279 -4.32 18.50 -12.79
N GLU A 280 -4.07 17.50 -13.63
CA GLU A 280 -4.90 16.29 -13.70
C GLU A 280 -4.92 15.52 -12.36
N HIS A 281 -3.76 15.38 -11.73
CA HIS A 281 -3.62 14.70 -10.44
C HIS A 281 -4.39 15.44 -9.33
N LEU A 282 -4.29 16.77 -9.28
CA LEU A 282 -5.04 17.60 -8.33
C LEU A 282 -6.55 17.41 -8.47
N GLY A 283 -7.04 17.24 -9.71
CA GLY A 283 -8.44 16.90 -9.98
C GLY A 283 -8.88 15.60 -9.32
N ILE A 284 -8.08 14.54 -9.50
CA ILE A 284 -8.31 13.22 -8.87
C ILE A 284 -8.27 13.35 -7.34
N CYS A 285 -7.28 14.06 -6.79
CA CYS A 285 -7.12 14.26 -5.35
C CYS A 285 -8.35 14.90 -4.72
N LEU A 286 -8.80 16.03 -5.27
CA LEU A 286 -9.95 16.76 -4.76
C LEU A 286 -11.22 15.91 -4.83
N ALA A 287 -11.41 15.15 -5.92
CA ALA A 287 -12.53 14.25 -6.07
C ALA A 287 -12.57 13.19 -4.97
N ARG A 288 -11.46 12.47 -4.75
CA ARG A 288 -11.38 11.42 -3.73
C ARG A 288 -11.53 11.96 -2.31
N LYS A 289 -10.95 13.13 -2.04
CA LYS A 289 -11.13 13.86 -0.77
C LYS A 289 -12.60 14.16 -0.51
N MET A 290 -13.30 14.77 -1.46
CA MET A 290 -14.71 15.13 -1.33
C MET A 290 -15.65 13.91 -1.28
N ALA A 291 -15.25 12.79 -1.88
CA ALA A 291 -15.99 11.52 -1.81
C ALA A 291 -15.78 10.75 -0.48
N GLY A 292 -14.97 11.26 0.45
CA GLY A 292 -14.63 10.55 1.69
C GLY A 292 -13.82 9.26 1.46
N LYS A 293 -13.13 9.17 0.32
CA LYS A 293 -12.34 7.99 -0.09
C LYS A 293 -10.84 8.18 0.19
N THR A 294 -10.46 9.09 1.07
CA THR A 294 -9.06 9.31 1.45
C THR A 294 -8.65 8.30 2.52
N GLY A 295 -7.57 7.59 2.23
CA GLY A 295 -6.93 6.64 3.13
C GLY A 295 -6.15 7.36 4.21
N LYS A 296 -5.35 6.60 4.95
CA LYS A 296 -4.60 7.10 6.10
C LYS A 296 -3.20 6.54 6.13
N VAL A 297 -2.24 7.39 6.51
CA VAL A 297 -0.84 7.00 6.65
C VAL A 297 -0.47 6.84 8.12
N TRP A 298 0.11 5.71 8.49
CA TRP A 298 0.74 5.51 9.78
C TRP A 298 2.26 5.49 9.62
N LEU A 299 2.93 6.43 10.27
CA LEU A 299 4.36 6.50 10.33
C LEU A 299 4.85 5.71 11.54
N VAL A 300 5.43 4.53 11.32
CA VAL A 300 5.68 3.55 12.39
C VAL A 300 7.17 3.27 12.54
N GLY A 301 7.69 3.50 13.75
CA GLY A 301 9.03 3.10 14.13
C GLY A 301 9.14 1.60 14.38
N ALA A 302 9.97 0.93 13.60
CA ALA A 302 10.21 -0.51 13.66
C ALA A 302 11.21 -0.91 14.77
N GLY A 303 11.94 0.05 15.35
CA GLY A 303 13.02 -0.26 16.29
C GLY A 303 14.30 -0.76 15.59
N PRO A 304 15.32 -1.18 16.36
CA PRO A 304 16.68 -1.42 15.85
C PRO A 304 16.95 -2.86 15.37
N GLY A 305 15.93 -3.64 15.03
CA GLY A 305 16.10 -4.98 14.43
C GLY A 305 15.38 -6.09 15.19
N ASP A 306 15.54 -6.16 16.51
CA ASP A 306 14.86 -7.17 17.35
C ASP A 306 13.32 -7.00 17.27
N PRO A 307 12.57 -8.00 16.75
CA PRO A 307 11.11 -7.94 16.68
C PRO A 307 10.41 -7.80 18.03
N GLY A 308 11.07 -8.16 19.13
CA GLY A 308 10.58 -7.97 20.49
C GLY A 308 10.61 -6.50 20.96
N LEU A 309 11.36 -5.64 20.26
CA LEU A 309 11.37 -4.19 20.48
C LEU A 309 10.36 -3.45 19.60
N PHE A 310 9.63 -4.16 18.73
CA PHE A 310 8.55 -3.58 17.96
C PHE A 310 7.37 -3.27 18.87
N THR A 311 6.78 -2.09 18.73
CA THR A 311 5.70 -1.66 19.63
C THR A 311 4.42 -2.45 19.35
N VAL A 312 3.62 -2.68 20.40
CA VAL A 312 2.32 -3.36 20.28
C VAL A 312 1.42 -2.63 19.28
N LYS A 313 1.34 -1.30 19.36
CA LYS A 313 0.59 -0.46 18.40
C LYS A 313 1.12 -0.62 16.97
N GLY A 314 2.45 -0.68 16.78
CA GLY A 314 3.05 -0.93 15.48
C GLY A 314 2.64 -2.29 14.90
N GLN A 315 2.60 -3.33 15.73
CA GLN A 315 2.18 -4.68 15.33
C GLN A 315 0.69 -4.74 14.94
N GLU A 316 -0.18 -4.10 15.72
CA GLU A 316 -1.62 -4.03 15.45
C GLU A 316 -1.93 -3.33 14.12
N LEU A 317 -1.23 -2.22 13.84
CA LEU A 317 -1.40 -1.46 12.60
C LEU A 317 -0.82 -2.19 11.40
N LEU A 318 0.35 -2.82 11.55
CA LEU A 318 0.97 -3.60 10.49
C LEU A 318 0.04 -4.74 10.03
N ALA A 319 -0.64 -5.41 10.96
CA ALA A 319 -1.58 -6.48 10.65
C ALA A 319 -2.81 -6.01 9.83
N GLN A 320 -3.14 -4.72 9.89
CA GLN A 320 -4.29 -4.12 9.21
C GLN A 320 -3.92 -3.35 7.93
N ALA A 321 -2.63 -3.30 7.59
CA ALA A 321 -2.14 -2.54 6.45
C ALA A 321 -2.63 -3.12 5.12
N GLU A 322 -2.94 -2.23 4.18
CA GLU A 322 -3.18 -2.56 2.77
C GLU A 322 -1.96 -2.23 1.92
N VAL A 323 -1.13 -1.29 2.38
CA VAL A 323 0.17 -0.97 1.78
C VAL A 323 1.19 -0.82 2.89
N VAL A 324 2.37 -1.42 2.71
CA VAL A 324 3.51 -1.25 3.61
C VAL A 324 4.69 -0.70 2.84
N VAL A 325 5.09 0.54 3.15
CA VAL A 325 6.29 1.19 2.59
C VAL A 325 7.41 1.06 3.61
N TYR A 326 8.49 0.34 3.32
CA TYR A 326 9.51 0.00 4.33
C TYR A 326 10.95 0.37 3.93
N ASP A 327 11.74 0.74 4.94
CA ASP A 327 13.17 1.06 4.80
C ASP A 327 14.08 -0.16 4.97
N ARG A 328 15.32 -0.03 4.50
CA ARG A 328 16.38 -1.05 4.60
C ARG A 328 16.71 -1.48 6.04
N LEU A 329 16.57 -0.57 7.00
CA LEU A 329 16.93 -0.83 8.40
C LEU A 329 15.83 -1.54 9.20
N VAL A 330 14.68 -1.83 8.57
CA VAL A 330 13.62 -2.61 9.20
C VAL A 330 14.07 -4.07 9.30
N GLY A 331 14.03 -4.62 10.51
CA GLY A 331 14.50 -5.99 10.78
C GLY A 331 13.68 -7.06 10.04
N PRO A 332 14.31 -8.16 9.58
CA PRO A 332 13.63 -9.21 8.84
C PRO A 332 12.50 -9.86 9.63
N GLY A 333 12.63 -10.03 10.95
CA GLY A 333 11.53 -10.57 11.75
C GLY A 333 10.27 -9.68 11.78
N ILE A 334 10.37 -8.39 11.48
CA ILE A 334 9.22 -7.48 11.29
C ILE A 334 8.71 -7.55 9.85
N LEU A 335 9.59 -7.56 8.85
CA LEU A 335 9.20 -7.71 7.44
C LEU A 335 8.45 -9.02 7.19
N ALA A 336 8.81 -10.09 7.88
CA ALA A 336 8.10 -11.37 7.88
C ALA A 336 6.64 -11.28 8.36
N ARG A 337 6.29 -10.23 9.12
CA ARG A 337 4.93 -9.99 9.65
C ARG A 337 4.06 -9.11 8.73
N ILE A 338 4.60 -8.62 7.61
CA ILE A 338 3.81 -7.87 6.62
C ILE A 338 2.68 -8.77 6.11
N PRO A 339 1.41 -8.33 6.16
CA PRO A 339 0.30 -9.12 5.63
C PRO A 339 0.51 -9.43 4.15
N ARG A 340 0.20 -10.67 3.76
CA ARG A 340 0.34 -11.09 2.35
C ARG A 340 -0.63 -10.38 1.40
N THR A 341 -1.75 -9.90 1.94
CA THR A 341 -2.73 -9.09 1.21
C THR A 341 -2.28 -7.65 1.04
N ALA A 342 -1.23 -7.22 1.73
CA ALA A 342 -0.71 -5.87 1.63
C ALA A 342 0.29 -5.74 0.48
N GLU A 343 0.21 -4.63 -0.25
CA GLU A 343 1.23 -4.22 -1.22
C GLU A 343 2.49 -3.78 -0.47
N ALA A 344 3.62 -4.48 -0.65
CA ALA A 344 4.88 -4.19 0.04
C ALA A 344 5.85 -3.43 -0.89
N ILE A 345 6.21 -2.20 -0.52
CA ILE A 345 7.05 -1.30 -1.32
C ILE A 345 8.38 -1.05 -0.59
N ASP A 346 9.48 -1.55 -1.14
CA ASP A 346 10.84 -1.30 -0.66
C ASP A 346 11.34 0.08 -1.15
N VAL A 347 11.62 0.99 -0.22
CA VAL A 347 12.21 2.30 -0.53
C VAL A 347 13.66 2.43 -0.07
N GLY A 348 14.23 1.40 0.57
CA GLY A 348 15.58 1.40 1.16
C GLY A 348 16.71 0.89 0.25
N LYS A 349 16.37 0.13 -0.80
CA LYS A 349 17.23 -0.48 -1.85
C LYS A 349 18.29 -1.53 -1.45
N LYS A 350 18.49 -2.47 -2.40
CA LYS A 350 19.60 -3.45 -2.54
C LYS A 350 20.80 -2.89 -3.30
N SER A 351 21.95 -3.54 -3.12
CA SER A 351 23.21 -3.31 -3.84
C SER A 351 22.98 -3.26 -5.37
N GLY A 352 23.32 -2.13 -6.01
CA GLY A 352 23.31 -1.97 -7.48
C GLY A 352 22.35 -0.94 -8.09
N ASN A 353 21.44 -0.31 -7.33
CA ASN A 353 20.53 0.72 -7.83
C ASN A 353 20.50 1.98 -6.94
N HIS A 354 20.34 3.18 -7.51
CA HIS A 354 20.34 4.48 -6.78
C HIS A 354 19.16 4.63 -5.82
N PRO A 355 19.32 4.94 -4.52
CA PRO A 355 18.23 4.99 -3.52
C PRO A 355 17.01 5.82 -3.98
N VAL A 356 15.80 5.40 -3.58
CA VAL A 356 14.57 6.17 -3.87
C VAL A 356 14.72 7.54 -3.19
N PRO A 357 14.70 8.64 -3.96
CA PRO A 357 14.83 9.97 -3.38
C PRO A 357 13.69 10.27 -2.40
N GLN A 358 13.95 11.10 -1.39
CA GLN A 358 12.94 11.40 -0.35
C GLN A 358 11.62 11.92 -0.92
N TRP A 359 11.68 12.83 -1.89
CA TRP A 359 10.49 13.40 -2.51
C TRP A 359 9.60 12.31 -3.14
N GLN A 360 10.20 11.30 -3.75
CA GLN A 360 9.49 10.17 -4.33
C GLN A 360 8.88 9.24 -3.25
N ILE A 361 9.55 9.07 -2.09
CA ILE A 361 8.95 8.35 -0.95
C ILE A 361 7.70 9.08 -0.46
N ASN A 362 7.76 10.40 -0.34
CA ASN A 362 6.64 11.23 0.08
C ASN A 362 5.47 11.10 -0.91
N GLU A 363 5.75 11.16 -2.22
CA GLU A 363 4.75 10.95 -3.27
C GLU A 363 4.08 9.57 -3.19
N ILE A 364 4.86 8.50 -2.99
CA ILE A 364 4.30 7.14 -2.83
C ILE A 364 3.31 7.09 -1.65
N LEU A 365 3.64 7.72 -0.52
CA LEU A 365 2.75 7.76 0.65
C LEU A 365 1.48 8.53 0.35
N LEU A 366 1.61 9.68 -0.32
CA LEU A 366 0.49 10.51 -0.74
C LEU A 366 -0.42 9.76 -1.71
N GLU A 367 0.11 9.23 -2.81
CA GLU A 367 -0.64 8.50 -3.84
C GLU A 367 -1.43 7.33 -3.25
N LYS A 368 -0.76 6.49 -2.45
CA LYS A 368 -1.39 5.31 -1.85
C LYS A 368 -2.47 5.68 -0.84
N ALA A 369 -2.28 6.77 -0.09
CA ALA A 369 -3.33 7.28 0.79
C ALA A 369 -4.49 7.86 -0.02
N LEU A 370 -4.22 8.58 -1.10
CA LEU A 370 -5.26 9.09 -2.00
C LEU A 370 -6.01 7.97 -2.71
N GLU A 371 -5.46 6.77 -2.87
CA GLU A 371 -6.21 5.58 -3.32
C GLU A 371 -7.23 5.06 -2.29
N GLY A 372 -7.30 5.64 -1.09
CA GLY A 372 -8.20 5.18 -0.02
C GLY A 372 -7.59 4.13 0.89
N LYS A 373 -6.31 3.78 0.71
CA LYS A 373 -5.68 2.64 1.39
C LYS A 373 -5.19 2.99 2.79
N ARG A 374 -5.12 1.97 3.64
CA ARG A 374 -4.39 2.02 4.91
C ARG A 374 -2.90 1.78 4.69
N VAL A 375 -2.13 2.86 4.73
CA VAL A 375 -0.69 2.85 4.41
C VAL A 375 0.13 2.84 5.69
N VAL A 376 1.00 1.84 5.88
CA VAL A 376 1.98 1.80 6.97
C VAL A 376 3.37 2.10 6.41
N ARG A 377 3.98 3.19 6.87
CA ARG A 377 5.36 3.56 6.59
C ARG A 377 6.26 3.03 7.70
N LEU A 378 6.92 1.90 7.48
CA LEU A 378 7.86 1.28 8.43
C LEU A 378 9.26 1.89 8.31
N LYS A 379 9.75 2.47 9.40
CA LYS A 379 11.07 3.11 9.47
C LYS A 379 11.94 2.44 10.51
N GLY A 380 13.22 2.21 10.22
CA GLY A 380 14.14 1.66 11.20
C GLY A 380 14.33 2.62 12.39
N GLY A 381 14.35 2.08 13.61
CA GLY A 381 14.43 2.91 14.83
C GLY A 381 13.15 3.71 15.08
N ASP A 382 13.32 4.99 15.41
CA ASP A 382 12.23 5.95 15.65
C ASP A 382 12.02 6.86 14.41
N PRO A 383 10.77 7.21 14.03
CA PRO A 383 10.53 8.05 12.85
C PRO A 383 11.14 9.46 12.90
N PHE A 384 11.34 10.03 14.09
CA PHE A 384 11.76 11.42 14.27
C PHE A 384 13.21 11.57 14.72
N VAL A 385 13.83 10.56 15.32
CA VAL A 385 15.28 10.58 15.62
C VAL A 385 16.09 10.33 14.35
N PHE A 386 16.40 11.40 13.62
CA PHE A 386 17.08 11.39 12.31
C PHE A 386 16.40 10.51 11.23
N GLY A 387 15.13 10.15 11.43
CA GLY A 387 14.37 9.31 10.52
C GLY A 387 13.74 10.06 9.34
N ARG A 388 13.78 11.40 9.31
CA ARG A 388 13.12 12.25 8.28
C ARG A 388 11.58 12.12 8.25
N GLY A 389 10.98 11.65 9.34
CA GLY A 389 9.52 11.57 9.44
C GLY A 389 8.81 12.92 9.29
N GLY A 390 9.44 14.04 9.69
CA GLY A 390 8.87 15.37 9.51
C GLY A 390 8.64 15.73 8.04
N GLU A 391 9.64 15.50 7.19
CA GLU A 391 9.59 15.76 5.75
C GLU A 391 8.51 14.91 5.04
N GLU A 392 8.27 13.68 5.52
CA GLU A 392 7.21 12.81 5.01
C GLU A 392 5.82 13.35 5.36
N LEU A 393 5.65 13.96 6.55
CA LEU A 393 4.37 14.49 7.00
C LEU A 393 4.00 15.83 6.36
N GLU A 394 4.97 16.67 6.00
CA GLU A 394 4.73 17.97 5.36
C GLU A 394 3.87 17.83 4.09
N LEU A 395 4.22 16.88 3.22
CA LEU A 395 3.47 16.63 1.99
C LEU A 395 2.05 16.11 2.27
N LEU A 396 1.88 15.25 3.28
CA LEU A 396 0.56 14.73 3.67
C LEU A 396 -0.35 15.83 4.21
N ILE A 397 0.21 16.75 5.01
CA ILE A 397 -0.51 17.92 5.53
C ILE A 397 -0.96 18.84 4.39
N GLU A 398 -0.06 19.14 3.46
CA GLU A 398 -0.35 19.97 2.28
C GLU A 398 -1.55 19.44 1.48
N HIS A 399 -1.69 18.12 1.41
CA HIS A 399 -2.75 17.45 0.65
C HIS A 399 -3.95 16.98 1.52
N GLY A 400 -3.97 17.34 2.80
CA GLY A 400 -5.07 16.99 3.71
C GLY A 400 -5.24 15.48 3.97
N VAL A 401 -4.18 14.69 3.83
CA VAL A 401 -4.18 13.26 4.13
C VAL A 401 -4.07 13.05 5.64
N PRO A 402 -5.01 12.31 6.27
CA PRO A 402 -4.89 12.01 7.69
C PRO A 402 -3.70 11.09 7.95
N PHE A 403 -3.01 11.32 9.06
CA PHE A 403 -1.89 10.49 9.48
C PHE A 403 -1.83 10.28 10.99
N GLU A 404 -1.05 9.29 11.41
CA GLU A 404 -0.68 9.04 12.80
C GLU A 404 0.79 8.64 12.89
N VAL A 405 1.46 9.03 13.97
CA VAL A 405 2.84 8.62 14.25
C VAL A 405 2.84 7.61 15.40
N VAL A 406 3.58 6.52 15.21
CA VAL A 406 3.86 5.51 16.23
C VAL A 406 5.36 5.54 16.52
N PRO A 407 5.77 6.08 17.68
CA PRO A 407 7.18 6.11 18.08
C PRO A 407 7.79 4.71 18.11
N GLY A 408 9.08 4.64 17.76
CA GLY A 408 9.87 3.42 17.81
C GLY A 408 10.93 3.47 18.90
N ILE A 409 11.42 2.31 19.32
CA ILE A 409 12.59 2.28 20.21
C ILE A 409 13.82 2.71 19.41
N THR A 410 14.40 3.86 19.75
CA THR A 410 15.55 4.40 19.01
C THR A 410 16.81 3.54 19.19
N SER A 411 17.59 3.41 18.12
CA SER A 411 18.89 2.74 18.15
C SER A 411 19.86 3.39 19.13
N ALA A 412 19.72 4.70 19.39
CA ALA A 412 20.57 5.44 20.33
C ALA A 412 20.48 4.93 21.78
N VAL A 413 19.42 4.21 22.15
CA VAL A 413 19.21 3.68 23.51
C VAL A 413 19.25 2.16 23.52
N ALA A 414 18.56 1.51 22.59
CA ALA A 414 18.47 0.06 22.59
C ALA A 414 19.76 -0.64 22.15
N VAL A 415 20.51 -0.10 21.18
CA VAL A 415 21.77 -0.72 20.74
C VAL A 415 22.82 -0.70 21.85
N PRO A 416 23.07 0.41 22.58
CA PRO A 416 23.94 0.39 23.75
C PRO A 416 23.47 -0.59 24.82
N ALA A 417 22.17 -0.59 25.14
CA ALA A 417 21.61 -1.47 26.16
C ALA A 417 21.81 -2.97 25.87
N TYR A 418 21.69 -3.38 24.60
CA TYR A 418 21.95 -4.77 24.17
C TYR A 418 23.45 -5.12 24.15
N ASN A 419 24.33 -4.11 24.17
CA ASN A 419 25.78 -4.25 24.28
C ASN A 419 26.31 -4.02 25.70
N GLY A 420 25.43 -3.94 26.70
CA GLY A 420 25.81 -3.74 28.11
C GLY A 420 26.23 -2.32 28.45
N ILE A 421 25.92 -1.34 27.60
CA ILE A 421 26.29 0.06 27.82
C ILE A 421 25.02 0.84 28.15
N PRO A 422 24.82 1.26 29.40
CA PRO A 422 23.71 2.15 29.72
C PRO A 422 24.00 3.55 29.16
N VAL A 423 22.99 4.25 28.63
CA VAL A 423 23.21 5.61 28.10
C VAL A 423 23.46 6.64 29.19
N THR A 424 23.04 6.35 30.42
CA THR A 424 23.31 7.14 31.62
C THR A 424 23.61 6.22 32.81
N HIS A 425 24.44 6.67 33.74
CA HIS A 425 24.73 5.97 34.98
C HIS A 425 25.08 7.00 36.04
N ARG A 426 24.53 6.87 37.26
CA ARG A 426 24.63 7.90 38.32
C ARG A 426 26.07 8.29 38.63
N ASP A 427 26.98 7.32 38.61
CA ASP A 427 28.41 7.54 38.90
C ASP A 427 29.22 8.02 37.67
N CYS A 428 28.56 8.16 36.51
CA CYS A 428 29.20 8.54 35.25
C CYS A 428 28.67 9.83 34.64
N THR A 429 27.35 9.93 34.47
CA THR A 429 26.65 11.06 33.85
C THR A 429 25.15 11.03 34.13
N THR A 430 24.55 12.22 34.24
CA THR A 430 23.09 12.44 34.33
C THR A 430 22.43 12.79 32.99
N SER A 431 23.20 12.95 31.92
CA SER A 431 22.68 13.30 30.59
C SER A 431 23.39 12.53 29.47
N PHE A 432 22.72 12.48 28.31
CA PHE A 432 23.30 11.98 27.08
C PHE A 432 22.79 12.79 25.90
N HIS A 433 23.56 12.81 24.81
CA HIS A 433 23.26 13.55 23.60
C HIS A 433 23.30 12.63 22.39
N VAL A 434 22.33 12.78 21.50
CA VAL A 434 22.25 12.01 20.25
C VAL A 434 22.61 12.94 19.09
N ILE A 435 23.66 12.60 18.35
CA ILE A 435 24.25 13.43 17.30
C ILE A 435 24.26 12.64 15.98
N THR A 436 24.11 13.33 14.85
CA THR A 436 24.37 12.73 13.53
C THR A 436 25.84 12.93 13.15
N GLY A 437 26.52 11.84 12.76
CA GLY A 437 27.91 11.88 12.32
C GLY A 437 28.12 12.40 10.90
N HIS A 438 27.04 12.61 10.12
CA HIS A 438 27.08 13.31 8.83
C HIS A 438 26.17 14.52 8.83
N THR A 439 26.70 15.64 8.35
CA THR A 439 25.92 16.76 7.82
C THR A 439 25.98 16.72 6.29
N ARG A 440 24.96 17.28 5.61
CA ARG A 440 24.91 17.35 4.15
C ARG A 440 26.20 18.04 3.65
N LYS A 441 26.93 17.43 2.70
CA LYS A 441 28.12 18.06 2.08
C LYS A 441 27.72 19.45 1.57
N GLY A 442 28.21 20.51 2.24
CA GLY A 442 28.01 21.90 1.84
C GLY A 442 26.89 22.68 2.55
N GLU A 443 26.05 22.07 3.39
CA GLU A 443 24.95 22.79 4.07
C GLU A 443 24.72 22.25 5.50
N GLY A 444 25.17 23.02 6.49
CA GLY A 444 24.90 22.78 7.92
C GLY A 444 26.14 23.06 8.80
N PRO A 445 25.95 23.53 10.06
CA PRO A 445 27.08 23.74 10.95
C PRO A 445 27.83 22.43 11.19
N SER A 446 29.16 22.47 11.08
CA SER A 446 30.05 21.40 11.54
C SER A 446 29.71 21.02 12.97
N VAL A 447 29.81 19.73 13.32
CA VAL A 447 29.63 19.25 14.70
C VAL A 447 30.50 20.12 15.63
N ASP A 448 29.87 20.78 16.60
CA ASP A 448 30.58 21.62 17.58
C ASP A 448 31.22 20.75 18.65
N PHE A 449 32.38 20.19 18.31
CA PHE A 449 33.15 19.34 19.21
C PHE A 449 33.57 20.05 20.49
N LYS A 450 33.73 21.38 20.47
CA LYS A 450 34.10 22.16 21.67
C LYS A 450 32.98 22.11 22.71
N THR A 451 31.75 22.34 22.28
CA THR A 451 30.60 22.22 23.18
C THR A 451 30.42 20.77 23.63
N LEU A 452 30.53 19.80 22.71
CA LEU A 452 30.37 18.38 23.07
C LEU A 452 31.43 17.86 24.05
N ALA A 453 32.69 18.26 23.88
CA ALA A 453 33.78 17.86 24.77
C ALA A 453 33.66 18.45 26.18
N ALA A 454 33.04 19.63 26.30
CA ALA A 454 32.80 20.29 27.59
C ALA A 454 31.62 19.70 28.37
N LEU A 455 30.78 18.89 27.73
CA LEU A 455 29.68 18.19 28.39
C LEU A 455 30.21 16.96 29.14
N ASP A 456 29.97 16.85 30.44
CA ASP A 456 30.18 15.61 31.19
C ASP A 456 28.99 14.66 30.93
N ALA A 457 28.84 14.24 29.67
CA ALA A 457 27.70 13.48 29.16
C ALA A 457 28.11 12.30 28.29
N THR A 458 27.21 11.32 28.12
CA THR A 458 27.39 10.27 27.11
C THR A 458 27.04 10.86 25.74
N LEU A 459 27.94 10.71 24.76
CA LEU A 459 27.70 11.14 23.38
C LEU A 459 27.42 9.92 22.50
N VAL A 460 26.27 9.92 21.83
CA VAL A 460 25.87 8.85 20.91
C VAL A 460 25.81 9.42 19.50
N PHE A 461 26.72 8.99 18.63
CA PHE A 461 26.72 9.38 17.23
C PHE A 461 26.06 8.30 16.37
N LEU A 462 24.94 8.67 15.76
CA LEU A 462 24.26 7.89 14.73
C LEU A 462 24.86 8.22 13.36
N MET A 463 24.90 7.25 12.46
CA MET A 463 25.41 7.44 11.09
C MET A 463 26.85 7.99 11.05
N GLY A 464 27.70 7.63 12.01
CA GLY A 464 29.03 8.23 12.19
C GLY A 464 30.22 7.38 11.74
N LEU A 465 30.03 6.13 11.32
CA LEU A 465 31.13 5.19 11.13
C LEU A 465 32.21 5.68 10.15
N SER A 466 31.84 6.24 9.00
CA SER A 466 32.80 6.78 8.04
C SER A 466 33.47 8.09 8.49
N ALA A 467 32.93 8.75 9.51
CA ALA A 467 33.49 9.96 10.12
C ALA A 467 34.12 9.68 11.50
N LEU A 468 34.35 8.40 11.86
CA LEU A 468 34.84 8.01 13.19
C LEU A 468 36.16 8.69 13.56
N GLY A 469 37.12 8.73 12.63
CA GLY A 469 38.41 9.39 12.85
C GLY A 469 38.29 10.90 13.09
N ASP A 470 37.43 11.57 12.32
CA ASP A 470 37.15 13.01 12.47
C ASP A 470 36.44 13.30 13.81
N ILE A 471 35.49 12.45 14.22
CA ILE A 471 34.78 12.57 15.50
C ILE A 471 35.77 12.40 16.67
N ALA A 472 36.58 11.35 16.65
CA ALA A 472 37.55 11.08 17.72
C ALA A 472 38.60 12.19 17.83
N SER A 473 39.21 12.57 16.70
CA SER A 473 40.23 13.62 16.65
C SER A 473 39.65 14.99 17.02
N GLY A 474 38.42 15.28 16.59
CA GLY A 474 37.70 16.51 16.90
C GLY A 474 37.42 16.66 18.39
N LEU A 475 36.92 15.61 19.06
CA LEU A 475 36.67 15.61 20.50
C LEU A 475 37.96 15.76 21.32
N ILE A 476 39.04 15.06 20.94
CA ILE A 476 40.34 15.17 21.61
C ILE A 476 40.90 16.59 21.45
N SER A 477 40.88 17.14 20.24
CA SER A 477 41.35 18.50 19.96
C SER A 477 40.53 19.57 20.69
N ALA A 478 39.27 19.27 20.98
CA ALA A 478 38.36 20.11 21.75
C ALA A 478 38.57 20.01 23.28
N GLY A 479 39.46 19.13 23.76
CA GLY A 479 39.85 19.01 25.16
C GLY A 479 39.27 17.80 25.90
N MET A 480 38.63 16.86 25.20
CA MET A 480 38.21 15.59 25.81
C MET A 480 39.43 14.67 26.02
N ASP A 481 39.49 13.98 27.17
CA ASP A 481 40.60 13.06 27.49
C ASP A 481 40.69 11.94 26.43
N GLU A 482 41.88 11.73 25.87
CA GLU A 482 42.16 10.69 24.87
C GLU A 482 41.89 9.26 25.40
N ASN A 483 41.90 9.09 26.72
CA ASN A 483 41.62 7.82 27.41
C ASN A 483 40.13 7.62 27.73
N THR A 484 39.26 8.58 27.36
CA THR A 484 37.81 8.44 27.56
C THR A 484 37.31 7.16 26.88
N PRO A 485 36.58 6.29 27.59
CA PRO A 485 36.03 5.08 26.99
C PRO A 485 35.08 5.39 25.82
N ALA A 486 35.20 4.60 24.76
CA ALA A 486 34.38 4.69 23.56
C ALA A 486 34.04 3.30 23.03
N ALA A 487 32.92 3.19 22.33
CA ALA A 487 32.46 1.95 21.72
C ALA A 487 31.88 2.18 20.33
N VAL A 488 32.14 1.25 19.41
CA VAL A 488 31.45 1.16 18.12
C VAL A 488 30.63 -0.11 18.11
N LEU A 489 29.32 0.04 17.87
CA LEU A 489 28.33 -1.02 18.00
C LEU A 489 27.66 -1.26 16.64
N GLU A 490 27.90 -2.42 16.04
CA GLU A 490 27.43 -2.81 14.72
C GLU A 490 26.20 -3.73 14.82
N LYS A 491 25.26 -3.60 13.87
CA LYS A 491 24.09 -4.49 13.73
C LYS A 491 23.39 -4.74 15.09
N GLY A 492 23.25 -3.67 15.87
CA GLY A 492 22.80 -3.77 17.25
C GLY A 492 21.45 -4.47 17.39
N THR A 493 21.25 -5.19 18.49
CA THR A 493 20.04 -5.99 18.79
C THR A 493 19.81 -7.21 17.90
N THR A 494 20.72 -7.51 16.97
CA THR A 494 20.68 -8.74 16.14
C THR A 494 21.59 -9.82 16.69
N ALA A 495 21.42 -11.07 16.22
CA ALA A 495 22.33 -12.17 16.53
C ALA A 495 23.76 -11.93 15.99
N HIS A 496 23.92 -11.06 15.00
CA HIS A 496 25.22 -10.70 14.45
C HIS A 496 25.77 -9.38 14.99
N GLN A 497 25.24 -8.89 16.12
CA GLN A 497 25.81 -7.69 16.73
C GLN A 497 27.30 -7.92 17.06
N ARG A 498 28.10 -6.91 16.76
CA ARG A 498 29.53 -6.87 17.13
C ARG A 498 29.81 -5.55 17.83
N ARG A 499 30.75 -5.58 18.76
CA ARG A 499 31.23 -4.38 19.45
C ARG A 499 32.74 -4.29 19.43
N VAL A 500 33.24 -3.07 19.34
CA VAL A 500 34.61 -2.69 19.66
C VAL A 500 34.53 -1.69 20.80
N VAL A 501 35.25 -1.94 21.88
CA VAL A 501 35.29 -1.05 23.06
C VAL A 501 36.75 -0.73 23.33
N SER A 502 37.07 0.56 23.34
CA SER A 502 38.45 1.05 23.50
C SER A 502 38.43 2.46 24.11
N THR A 503 39.55 3.18 24.01
CA THR A 503 39.63 4.61 24.30
C THR A 503 39.41 5.43 23.03
N LEU A 504 39.03 6.70 23.18
CA LEU A 504 38.90 7.64 22.05
C LEU A 504 40.13 7.66 21.13
N LYS A 505 41.34 7.55 21.70
CA LYS A 505 42.58 7.50 20.94
C LYS A 505 42.67 6.32 19.97
N ASN A 506 42.21 5.15 20.39
CA ASN A 506 42.48 3.88 19.70
C ASN A 506 41.25 3.36 18.93
N ILE A 507 40.06 3.88 19.21
CA ILE A 507 38.79 3.34 18.71
C ILE A 507 38.74 3.25 17.18
N GLU A 508 39.32 4.20 16.45
CA GLU A 508 39.34 4.17 14.98
C GLU A 508 40.18 3.00 14.45
N ALA A 509 41.40 2.85 14.96
CA ALA A 509 42.33 1.81 14.53
C ALA A 509 41.76 0.41 14.84
N GLU A 510 41.20 0.22 16.03
CA GLU A 510 40.59 -1.03 16.45
C GLU A 510 39.30 -1.36 15.68
N THR A 511 38.47 -0.35 15.41
CA THR A 511 37.25 -0.52 14.59
C THR A 511 37.60 -0.95 13.16
N ARG A 512 38.67 -0.39 12.59
CA ARG A 512 39.20 -0.78 11.28
C ARG A 512 39.77 -2.20 11.30
N ALA A 513 40.51 -2.56 12.34
CA ALA A 513 41.08 -3.90 12.51
C ALA A 513 39.99 -4.98 12.67
N ALA A 514 38.87 -4.64 13.32
CA ALA A 514 37.71 -5.52 13.48
C ALA A 514 36.77 -5.57 12.27
N GLU A 515 37.07 -4.79 11.21
CA GLU A 515 36.28 -4.71 9.98
C GLU A 515 34.79 -4.43 10.23
N ILE A 516 34.50 -3.51 11.15
CA ILE A 516 33.12 -3.08 11.44
C ILE A 516 32.52 -2.36 10.23
N GLN A 517 31.28 -2.71 9.88
CA GLN A 517 30.53 -2.13 8.77
C GLN A 517 29.30 -1.37 9.25
N SER A 518 28.70 -0.59 8.35
CA SER A 518 27.39 0.02 8.60
C SER A 518 26.26 -1.01 8.42
N PRO A 519 25.17 -0.94 9.21
CA PRO A 519 24.86 0.09 10.20
C PRO A 519 25.60 -0.11 11.54
N ALA A 520 26.21 0.97 12.03
CA ALA A 520 26.86 1.03 13.34
C ALA A 520 26.65 2.40 14.00
N ILE A 521 26.71 2.43 15.33
CA ILE A 521 26.65 3.64 16.14
C ILE A 521 27.92 3.78 16.98
N ILE A 522 28.28 5.01 17.32
CA ILE A 522 29.44 5.31 18.16
C ILE A 522 28.92 5.83 19.50
N VAL A 523 29.43 5.30 20.60
CA VAL A 523 29.13 5.77 21.96
C VAL A 523 30.44 6.22 22.61
N VAL A 524 30.47 7.43 23.13
CA VAL A 524 31.62 8.00 23.84
C VAL A 524 31.21 8.40 25.24
N GLY A 525 31.95 7.95 26.25
CA GLY A 525 31.74 8.30 27.64
C GLY A 525 32.08 7.18 28.60
N LYS A 526 32.21 7.52 29.88
CA LYS A 526 32.57 6.60 30.99
C LYS A 526 31.68 5.35 31.04
N VAL A 527 30.42 5.46 30.61
CA VAL A 527 29.46 4.34 30.58
C VAL A 527 29.90 3.16 29.71
N CYS A 528 30.77 3.38 28.71
CA CYS A 528 31.27 2.29 27.85
C CYS A 528 32.11 1.26 28.63
N ALA A 529 32.63 1.62 29.81
CA ALA A 529 33.38 0.70 30.67
C ALA A 529 32.52 -0.45 31.24
N TYR A 530 31.18 -0.32 31.25
CA TYR A 530 30.28 -1.37 31.73
C TYR A 530 29.94 -2.45 30.69
N SER A 531 30.36 -2.27 29.43
CA SER A 531 29.99 -3.11 28.30
C SER A 531 30.10 -4.62 28.59
N GLU A 532 31.24 -5.06 29.13
CA GLU A 532 31.53 -6.45 29.48
C GLU A 532 30.70 -6.96 30.66
N GLN A 533 30.57 -6.14 31.71
CA GLN A 533 29.85 -6.52 32.93
C GLN A 533 28.36 -6.74 32.63
N PHE A 534 27.74 -5.83 31.88
CA PHE A 534 26.30 -5.84 31.59
C PHE A 534 25.96 -6.48 30.24
N ALA A 535 26.86 -7.23 29.60
CA ALA A 535 26.62 -7.90 28.31
C ALA A 535 25.62 -9.07 28.38
N TRP A 536 24.41 -8.84 28.90
CA TRP A 536 23.42 -9.88 29.18
C TRP A 536 22.93 -10.58 27.89
N ALA A 537 22.79 -9.84 26.79
CA ALA A 537 22.19 -10.34 25.55
C ALA A 537 23.04 -11.45 24.90
N GLU A 538 24.35 -11.25 24.79
CA GLU A 538 25.30 -12.26 24.27
C GLU A 538 25.51 -13.44 25.24
N LYS A 539 25.33 -13.21 26.55
CA LYS A 539 25.48 -14.25 27.58
C LYS A 539 24.31 -15.24 27.62
N ARG A 540 23.20 -14.94 26.94
CA ARG A 540 22.04 -15.86 26.85
C ARG A 540 22.43 -17.19 26.20
N PRO A 541 21.73 -18.30 26.49
CA PRO A 541 22.10 -19.62 25.98
C PRO A 541 22.27 -19.68 24.46
N LEU A 542 21.36 -19.05 23.71
CA LEU A 542 21.40 -18.93 22.25
C LEU A 542 21.79 -17.51 21.79
N GLY A 543 22.50 -16.75 22.62
CA GLY A 543 23.05 -15.46 22.24
C GLY A 543 23.96 -15.59 21.01
N GLY A 544 23.68 -14.80 19.97
CA GLY A 544 24.42 -14.84 18.71
C GLY A 544 24.03 -15.97 17.75
N VAL A 545 22.92 -16.66 18.01
CA VAL A 545 22.36 -17.69 17.11
C VAL A 545 21.17 -17.12 16.36
N ARG A 546 21.13 -17.34 15.05
CA ARG A 546 20.02 -16.95 14.17
C ARG A 546 19.30 -18.19 13.68
N VAL A 547 17.96 -18.21 13.75
CA VAL A 547 17.15 -19.36 13.30
C VAL A 547 16.03 -18.92 12.36
N LEU A 548 16.01 -19.50 11.16
CA LEU A 548 14.92 -19.38 10.20
C LEU A 548 13.95 -20.55 10.43
N VAL A 549 12.69 -20.23 10.71
CA VAL A 549 11.62 -21.21 10.91
C VAL A 549 10.71 -21.22 9.69
N THR A 550 10.57 -22.39 9.04
CA THR A 550 9.89 -22.54 7.74
C THR A 550 8.43 -23.00 7.83
N ARG A 551 7.90 -23.11 9.04
CA ARG A 551 6.61 -23.73 9.37
C ARG A 551 5.41 -22.78 9.15
N PRO A 552 4.18 -23.28 8.89
CA PRO A 552 2.97 -22.44 8.89
C PRO A 552 2.81 -21.60 10.16
N GLN A 553 2.35 -20.36 10.00
CA GLN A 553 2.29 -19.32 11.02
C GLN A 553 1.54 -19.73 12.30
N GLU A 554 0.48 -20.56 12.17
CA GLU A 554 -0.29 -21.08 13.30
C GLU A 554 0.50 -22.04 14.22
N SER A 555 1.55 -22.68 13.71
CA SER A 555 2.36 -23.65 14.48
C SER A 555 3.81 -23.23 14.71
N ALA A 556 4.25 -22.12 14.11
CA ALA A 556 5.61 -21.60 14.27
C ALA A 556 5.81 -20.95 15.66
N SER A 557 4.74 -20.38 16.24
CA SER A 557 4.76 -19.64 17.50
C SER A 557 5.38 -20.39 18.69
N ALA A 558 5.20 -21.71 18.79
CA ALA A 558 5.72 -22.50 19.90
C ALA A 558 7.24 -22.70 19.85
N LEU A 559 7.80 -23.00 18.67
CA LEU A 559 9.26 -23.16 18.51
C LEU A 559 9.95 -21.79 18.54
N THR A 560 9.38 -20.80 17.84
CA THR A 560 9.85 -19.42 17.84
C THR A 560 9.92 -18.86 19.26
N GLY A 561 8.84 -18.99 20.03
CA GLY A 561 8.80 -18.51 21.42
C GLY A 561 9.88 -19.14 22.30
N LYS A 562 10.11 -20.47 22.19
CA LYS A 562 11.16 -21.16 22.94
C LYS A 562 12.57 -20.68 22.58
N LEU A 563 12.85 -20.54 21.28
CA LEU A 563 14.15 -20.09 20.78
C LEU A 563 14.44 -18.63 21.17
N THR A 564 13.46 -17.73 21.00
CA THR A 564 13.57 -16.32 21.39
C THR A 564 13.71 -16.15 22.90
N ALA A 565 13.03 -16.97 23.71
CA ALA A 565 13.20 -16.97 25.17
C ALA A 565 14.62 -17.37 25.60
N LEU A 566 15.33 -18.14 24.78
CA LEU A 566 16.73 -18.52 25.00
C LEU A 566 17.73 -17.54 24.37
N GLY A 567 17.27 -16.51 23.66
CA GLY A 567 18.10 -15.43 23.11
C GLY A 567 18.46 -15.55 21.63
N ALA A 568 17.87 -16.50 20.90
CA ALA A 568 18.06 -16.58 19.46
C ALA A 568 17.28 -15.47 18.72
N GLU A 569 17.86 -14.95 17.65
CA GLU A 569 17.12 -14.15 16.67
C GLU A 569 16.36 -15.10 15.74
N VAL A 570 15.03 -15.03 15.76
CA VAL A 570 14.17 -15.93 14.99
C VAL A 570 13.44 -15.17 13.90
N THR A 571 13.53 -15.65 12.66
CA THR A 571 12.74 -15.14 11.52
C THR A 571 11.84 -16.25 10.99
N GLU A 572 10.55 -15.98 10.90
CA GLU A 572 9.57 -16.93 10.35
C GLU A 572 9.39 -16.67 8.86
N ILE A 573 9.65 -17.67 8.01
CA ILE A 573 9.37 -17.63 6.58
C ILE A 573 8.56 -18.88 6.22
N PRO A 574 7.23 -18.86 6.41
CA PRO A 574 6.38 -20.00 6.10
C PRO A 574 6.55 -20.41 4.64
N SER A 575 7.19 -21.56 4.40
CA SER A 575 7.46 -22.07 3.05
C SER A 575 6.38 -23.03 2.55
N ILE A 576 5.49 -23.41 3.46
CA ILE A 576 4.30 -24.20 3.20
C ILE A 576 3.12 -23.61 3.96
N GLU A 577 1.92 -23.89 3.48
CA GLU A 577 0.67 -23.57 4.14
C GLU A 577 -0.26 -24.77 4.14
N THR A 578 -0.99 -24.94 5.23
CA THR A 578 -2.04 -25.94 5.31
C THR A 578 -3.37 -25.28 5.01
N VAL A 579 -3.95 -25.62 3.86
CA VAL A 579 -5.26 -25.10 3.46
C VAL A 579 -6.30 -26.23 3.55
N PRO A 580 -7.50 -25.96 4.08
CA PRO A 580 -8.63 -26.89 3.97
C PRO A 580 -8.89 -27.21 2.50
N ILE A 581 -9.40 -28.42 2.23
CA ILE A 581 -9.92 -28.73 0.90
C ILE A 581 -11.21 -27.90 0.70
N PRO A 582 -11.29 -27.05 -0.35
CA PRO A 582 -12.50 -26.28 -0.62
C PRO A 582 -13.70 -27.18 -0.86
N ASP A 583 -14.87 -26.80 -0.35
CA ASP A 583 -16.14 -27.52 -0.54
C ASP A 583 -16.06 -29.03 -0.27
N ASN A 584 -15.36 -29.43 0.80
CA ASN A 584 -15.05 -30.83 1.10
C ASN A 584 -16.31 -31.68 1.38
N THR A 585 -16.96 -32.18 0.32
CA THR A 585 -18.15 -33.03 0.40
C THR A 585 -17.85 -34.34 1.10
N ALA A 586 -16.67 -34.94 0.85
CA ALA A 586 -16.27 -36.18 1.49
C ALA A 586 -16.23 -36.06 3.02
N LEU A 587 -15.70 -34.95 3.55
CA LEU A 587 -15.70 -34.69 4.98
C LEU A 587 -17.11 -34.44 5.53
N ARG A 588 -17.95 -33.68 4.82
CA ARG A 588 -19.36 -33.45 5.21
C ARG A 588 -20.17 -34.74 5.23
N ASP A 589 -20.01 -35.58 4.21
CA ASP A 589 -20.68 -36.88 4.11
C ASP A 589 -20.23 -37.81 5.24
N ALA A 590 -18.93 -37.86 5.54
CA ALA A 590 -18.42 -38.61 6.68
C ALA A 590 -18.95 -38.06 8.03
N LEU A 591 -19.07 -36.74 8.17
CA LEU A 591 -19.65 -36.11 9.36
C LEU A 591 -21.12 -36.50 9.56
N SER A 592 -21.92 -36.54 8.49
CA SER A 592 -23.32 -36.99 8.56
C SER A 592 -23.47 -38.46 8.95
N ARG A 593 -22.44 -39.27 8.68
CA ARG A 593 -22.36 -40.70 9.00
C ARG A 593 -21.48 -41.01 10.20
N LEU A 594 -21.15 -40.02 11.04
CA LEU A 594 -20.34 -40.21 12.25
C LEU A 594 -20.76 -41.43 13.10
N PRO A 595 -22.07 -41.71 13.32
CA PRO A 595 -22.50 -42.87 14.11
C PRO A 595 -22.11 -44.25 13.52
N GLU A 596 -21.74 -44.33 12.24
CA GLU A 596 -21.28 -45.58 11.61
C GLU A 596 -19.87 -45.97 12.06
N PHE A 597 -19.06 -45.00 12.50
CA PHE A 597 -17.67 -45.19 12.85
C PHE A 597 -17.52 -45.47 14.35
N GLN A 598 -16.57 -46.33 14.71
CA GLN A 598 -16.18 -46.58 16.11
C GLN A 598 -14.87 -45.89 16.46
N TRP A 599 -14.09 -45.54 15.45
CA TRP A 599 -12.81 -44.86 15.60
C TRP A 599 -12.72 -43.63 14.71
N LEU A 600 -12.22 -42.53 15.27
CA LEU A 600 -11.74 -41.36 14.53
C LEU A 600 -10.22 -41.28 14.67
N ALA A 601 -9.51 -41.46 13.56
CA ALA A 601 -8.06 -41.36 13.51
C ALA A 601 -7.64 -40.03 12.88
N LEU A 602 -6.88 -39.22 13.64
CA LEU A 602 -6.36 -37.92 13.22
C LEU A 602 -4.84 -37.94 13.14
N THR A 603 -4.31 -37.51 12.00
CA THR A 603 -2.89 -37.64 11.67
C THR A 603 -2.10 -36.33 11.79
N SER A 604 -2.72 -35.24 12.22
CA SER A 604 -2.01 -33.98 12.48
C SER A 604 -2.85 -32.99 13.31
N PRO A 605 -2.21 -32.00 13.97
CA PRO A 605 -2.93 -30.89 14.60
C PRO A 605 -3.82 -30.09 13.64
N ALA A 606 -3.38 -29.90 12.38
CA ALA A 606 -4.19 -29.22 11.36
C ALA A 606 -5.44 -30.02 10.99
N GLY A 607 -5.33 -31.35 10.93
CA GLY A 607 -6.47 -32.24 10.76
C GLY A 607 -7.48 -32.12 11.89
N VAL A 608 -7.01 -32.00 13.15
CA VAL A 608 -7.88 -31.74 14.30
C VAL A 608 -8.60 -30.40 14.12
N ARG A 609 -7.87 -29.32 13.84
CA ARG A 609 -8.49 -28.00 13.67
C ARG A 609 -9.57 -27.99 12.60
N ILE A 610 -9.24 -28.46 11.39
CA ILE A 610 -10.12 -28.43 10.22
C ILE A 610 -11.33 -29.35 10.41
N PHE A 611 -11.13 -30.53 11.01
CA PHE A 611 -12.23 -31.42 11.37
C PHE A 611 -13.25 -30.74 12.30
N PHE A 612 -12.78 -30.05 13.35
CA PHE A 612 -13.68 -29.36 14.28
C PHE A 612 -14.31 -28.08 13.70
N GLU A 613 -13.61 -27.37 12.81
CA GLU A 613 -14.20 -26.26 12.05
C GLU A 613 -15.34 -26.73 11.16
N GLU A 614 -15.11 -27.80 10.39
CA GLU A 614 -16.13 -28.39 9.52
C GLU A 614 -17.31 -28.94 10.34
N LEU A 615 -17.03 -29.59 11.47
CA LEU A 615 -18.03 -30.10 12.39
C LEU A 615 -18.95 -28.98 12.90
N LEU A 616 -18.40 -27.82 13.29
CA LEU A 616 -19.17 -26.64 13.69
C LEU A 616 -19.95 -26.02 12.52
N GLN A 617 -19.36 -25.92 11.34
CA GLN A 617 -20.02 -25.38 10.14
C GLN A 617 -21.22 -26.23 9.69
N ASN A 618 -21.21 -27.53 10.00
CA ASN A 618 -22.33 -28.45 9.76
C ASN A 618 -23.36 -28.48 10.92
N GLY A 619 -23.28 -27.53 11.85
CA GLY A 619 -24.23 -27.40 12.96
C GLY A 619 -24.08 -28.46 14.05
N LEU A 620 -22.98 -29.21 14.04
CA LEU A 620 -22.64 -30.20 15.07
C LEU A 620 -21.68 -29.58 16.10
N ASP A 621 -21.56 -30.22 17.25
CA ASP A 621 -20.53 -29.91 18.23
C ASP A 621 -19.90 -31.18 18.79
N THR A 622 -18.98 -31.04 19.75
CA THR A 622 -18.22 -32.16 20.33
C THR A 622 -19.08 -33.31 20.84
N ARG A 623 -20.36 -33.09 21.17
CA ARG A 623 -21.30 -34.15 21.59
C ARG A 623 -21.55 -35.16 20.48
N ALA A 624 -21.43 -34.76 19.21
CA ALA A 624 -21.56 -35.65 18.05
C ALA A 624 -20.47 -36.74 18.01
N LEU A 625 -19.38 -36.57 18.76
CA LEU A 625 -18.30 -37.56 18.88
C LEU A 625 -18.54 -38.58 20.00
N SER A 626 -19.66 -38.46 20.73
CA SER A 626 -19.99 -39.39 21.81
C SER A 626 -20.08 -40.83 21.31
N GLY A 627 -19.28 -41.72 21.91
CA GLY A 627 -19.24 -43.14 21.55
C GLY A 627 -18.14 -43.51 20.55
N LEU A 628 -17.47 -42.54 19.92
CA LEU A 628 -16.28 -42.78 19.11
C LEU A 628 -15.04 -42.82 20.01
N LYS A 629 -14.15 -43.79 19.76
CA LYS A 629 -12.78 -43.76 20.27
C LYS A 629 -11.91 -42.92 19.34
N ILE A 630 -10.93 -42.21 19.89
CA ILE A 630 -10.14 -41.23 19.15
C ILE A 630 -8.66 -41.61 19.17
N ALA A 631 -8.07 -41.73 17.98
CA ALA A 631 -6.68 -42.07 17.80
C ALA A 631 -5.89 -40.88 17.23
N ALA A 632 -4.71 -40.62 17.79
CA ALA A 632 -3.83 -39.54 17.38
C ALA A 632 -2.46 -40.10 17.01
N VAL A 633 -1.88 -39.64 15.89
CA VAL A 633 -0.57 -40.14 15.41
C VAL A 633 0.60 -39.79 16.34
N GLY A 634 0.47 -38.73 17.14
CA GLY A 634 1.56 -38.27 17.99
C GLY A 634 1.12 -37.25 19.03
N SER A 635 2.06 -36.88 19.90
CA SER A 635 1.83 -36.02 21.06
C SER A 635 1.24 -34.65 20.71
N ALA A 636 1.67 -34.03 19.60
CA ALA A 636 1.14 -32.75 19.15
C ALA A 636 -0.33 -32.84 18.71
N THR A 637 -0.71 -33.90 17.99
CA THR A 637 -2.10 -34.14 17.58
C THR A 637 -2.98 -34.42 18.79
N ALA A 638 -2.47 -35.20 19.75
CA ALA A 638 -3.16 -35.44 21.02
C ALA A 638 -3.32 -34.16 21.86
N ALA A 639 -2.36 -33.24 21.83
CA ALA A 639 -2.47 -31.95 22.51
C ALA A 639 -3.57 -31.06 21.87
N ALA A 640 -3.61 -30.98 20.54
CA ALA A 640 -4.66 -30.23 19.82
C ALA A 640 -6.07 -30.77 20.12
N LEU A 641 -6.22 -32.08 20.31
CA LEU A 641 -7.48 -32.67 20.78
C LEU A 641 -7.85 -32.23 22.20
N ARG A 642 -6.88 -32.17 23.12
CA ARG A 642 -7.12 -31.75 24.51
C ARG A 642 -7.56 -30.30 24.62
N GLU A 643 -7.05 -29.42 23.76
CA GLU A 643 -7.51 -28.02 23.66
C GLU A 643 -9.00 -27.93 23.28
N ARG A 644 -9.54 -28.96 22.63
CA ARG A 644 -10.97 -29.12 22.32
C ARG A 644 -11.74 -29.97 23.35
N GLY A 645 -11.14 -30.25 24.51
CA GLY A 645 -11.74 -31.04 25.58
C GLY A 645 -11.72 -32.55 25.35
N ILE A 646 -10.99 -33.05 24.35
CA ILE A 646 -10.97 -34.46 23.96
C ILE A 646 -9.62 -35.11 24.31
N ARG A 647 -9.66 -36.28 24.97
CA ARG A 647 -8.47 -37.10 25.21
C ARG A 647 -8.42 -38.22 24.18
N ALA A 648 -7.30 -38.35 23.46
CA ALA A 648 -7.09 -39.49 22.58
C ALA A 648 -6.98 -40.80 23.41
N ASP A 649 -7.73 -41.82 22.99
CA ASP A 649 -7.70 -43.17 23.54
C ASP A 649 -6.45 -43.94 23.10
N LEU A 650 -5.97 -43.64 21.88
CA LEU A 650 -4.84 -44.32 21.28
C LEU A 650 -3.79 -43.31 20.76
N THR A 651 -2.53 -43.50 21.14
CA THR A 651 -1.38 -42.75 20.62
C THR A 651 -0.14 -43.63 20.70
N PRO A 652 0.61 -43.82 19.59
CA PRO A 652 1.79 -44.69 19.60
C PRO A 652 2.95 -44.08 20.39
N LYS A 653 3.87 -44.95 20.87
CA LYS A 653 5.11 -44.50 21.52
C LYS A 653 6.09 -43.87 20.52
N THR A 654 6.13 -44.42 19.31
CA THR A 654 6.84 -43.85 18.15
C THR A 654 5.84 -43.03 17.33
N TYR A 655 6.06 -41.72 17.21
CA TYR A 655 5.07 -40.77 16.65
C TYR A 655 5.03 -40.78 15.12
N ASP A 656 4.66 -41.91 14.52
CA ASP A 656 4.52 -42.07 13.07
C ASP A 656 3.27 -42.84 12.64
N GLY A 657 2.97 -42.79 11.34
CA GLY A 657 1.78 -43.41 10.76
C GLY A 657 1.84 -44.94 10.77
N ALA A 658 3.03 -45.53 10.60
CA ALA A 658 3.20 -46.97 10.60
C ALA A 658 2.77 -47.60 11.93
N HIS A 659 3.29 -47.10 13.06
CA HIS A 659 2.97 -47.61 14.38
C HIS A 659 1.52 -47.34 14.79
N LEU A 660 0.97 -46.17 14.46
CA LEU A 660 -0.46 -45.92 14.67
C LEU A 660 -1.32 -46.93 13.89
N GLY A 661 -0.91 -47.27 12.67
CA GLY A 661 -1.61 -48.23 11.82
C GLY A 661 -1.57 -49.64 12.36
N GLU A 662 -0.43 -50.07 12.87
CA GLU A 662 -0.30 -51.37 13.56
C GLU A 662 -1.18 -51.45 14.82
N MET A 663 -1.23 -50.38 15.62
CA MET A 663 -2.10 -50.35 16.81
C MET A 663 -3.58 -50.40 16.43
N LEU A 664 -4.01 -49.58 15.47
CA LEU A 664 -5.40 -49.60 14.96
C LEU A 664 -5.74 -50.92 14.24
N ALA A 665 -4.78 -51.58 13.62
CA ALA A 665 -4.95 -52.90 13.00
C ALA A 665 -5.31 -53.99 14.03
N ASN A 666 -5.06 -53.78 15.32
CA ASN A 666 -5.48 -54.70 16.38
C ASN A 666 -6.86 -54.37 16.97
N GLU A 667 -7.44 -53.22 16.65
CA GLU A 667 -8.73 -52.76 17.21
C GLU A 667 -9.93 -53.20 16.35
N THR A 668 -11.12 -53.25 16.95
CA THR A 668 -12.37 -53.59 16.24
C THR A 668 -13.18 -52.33 15.88
N GLY A 669 -14.00 -52.45 14.83
CA GLY A 669 -14.89 -51.38 14.36
C GLY A 669 -14.37 -50.61 13.14
N LYS A 670 -15.29 -49.86 12.52
CA LYS A 670 -15.03 -49.04 11.34
C LYS A 670 -14.27 -47.77 11.71
N ILE A 671 -13.24 -47.42 10.94
CA ILE A 671 -12.35 -46.30 11.22
C ILE A 671 -12.61 -45.15 10.23
N LEU A 672 -12.87 -43.94 10.73
CA LEU A 672 -12.79 -42.72 9.95
C LEU A 672 -11.36 -42.15 10.05
N LEU A 673 -10.61 -42.20 8.96
CA LEU A 673 -9.25 -41.69 8.89
C LEU A 673 -9.23 -40.30 8.25
N VAL A 674 -9.05 -39.27 9.08
CA VAL A 674 -8.96 -37.87 8.62
C VAL A 674 -7.50 -37.44 8.53
N ARG A 675 -7.06 -37.06 7.33
CA ARG A 675 -5.65 -36.81 7.04
C ARG A 675 -5.39 -35.78 5.95
N ALA A 676 -4.11 -35.51 5.69
CA ALA A 676 -3.69 -34.73 4.53
C ALA A 676 -3.97 -35.49 3.23
N GLU A 677 -4.32 -34.76 2.17
CA GLU A 677 -4.45 -35.28 0.79
C GLU A 677 -3.19 -36.05 0.36
N THR A 678 -2.01 -35.53 0.67
CA THR A 678 -0.71 -36.14 0.36
C THR A 678 0.02 -36.63 1.63
N GLY A 679 -0.67 -37.34 2.53
CA GLY A 679 -0.04 -37.92 3.72
C GLY A 679 0.82 -39.18 3.44
N SER A 680 1.57 -39.67 4.44
CA SER A 680 2.31 -40.95 4.34
C SER A 680 1.37 -42.13 4.04
N PRO A 681 1.69 -43.04 3.10
CA PRO A 681 0.85 -44.20 2.80
C PRO A 681 0.90 -45.28 3.89
N GLU A 682 1.88 -45.24 4.81
CA GLU A 682 2.16 -46.29 5.79
C GLU A 682 0.94 -46.66 6.66
N LEU A 683 0.19 -45.65 7.12
CA LEU A 683 -1.00 -45.85 7.95
C LEU A 683 -2.15 -46.54 7.16
N PRO A 684 -2.63 -45.99 6.03
CA PRO A 684 -3.60 -46.68 5.18
C PRO A 684 -3.14 -48.07 4.73
N GLU A 685 -1.86 -48.25 4.39
CA GLU A 685 -1.33 -49.55 3.97
C GLU A 685 -1.34 -50.58 5.09
N ALA A 686 -1.00 -50.20 6.32
CA ALA A 686 -1.10 -51.07 7.49
C ALA A 686 -2.55 -51.52 7.73
N LEU A 687 -3.52 -50.60 7.63
CA LEU A 687 -4.95 -50.90 7.77
C LEU A 687 -5.46 -51.80 6.64
N LYS A 688 -5.07 -51.54 5.39
CA LYS A 688 -5.40 -52.37 4.22
C LYS A 688 -4.83 -53.78 4.36
N LYS A 689 -3.56 -53.91 4.75
CA LYS A 689 -2.88 -55.19 4.96
C LYS A 689 -3.55 -56.03 6.06
N ALA A 690 -4.09 -55.37 7.08
CA ALA A 690 -4.85 -56.00 8.16
C ALA A 690 -6.33 -56.27 7.83
N GLY A 691 -6.81 -55.93 6.63
CA GLY A 691 -8.20 -56.13 6.21
C GLY A 691 -9.22 -55.32 7.02
N LYS A 692 -8.83 -54.15 7.55
CA LYS A 692 -9.73 -53.29 8.32
C LYS A 692 -10.73 -52.56 7.43
N ASP A 693 -11.94 -52.38 7.96
CA ASP A 693 -12.92 -51.47 7.38
C ASP A 693 -12.61 -50.03 7.81
N PHE A 694 -12.20 -49.20 6.85
CA PHE A 694 -11.92 -47.80 7.10
C PHE A 694 -12.28 -46.92 5.91
N GLU A 695 -12.63 -45.67 6.21
CA GLU A 695 -12.89 -44.63 5.23
C GLU A 695 -11.79 -43.57 5.35
N GLU A 696 -11.08 -43.31 4.25
CA GLU A 696 -10.03 -42.30 4.18
C GLU A 696 -10.61 -40.98 3.65
N VAL A 697 -10.55 -39.94 4.47
CA VAL A 697 -11.05 -38.61 4.12
C VAL A 697 -9.91 -37.60 4.18
N PRO A 698 -9.51 -37.03 3.03
CA PRO A 698 -8.56 -35.93 3.02
C PRO A 698 -9.28 -34.66 3.52
N ALA A 699 -8.78 -34.04 4.59
CA ALA A 699 -9.36 -32.81 5.15
C ALA A 699 -8.68 -31.54 4.60
N TYR A 700 -7.39 -31.65 4.29
CA TYR A 700 -6.56 -30.50 3.94
C TYR A 700 -5.41 -30.90 3.02
N ARG A 701 -4.81 -29.92 2.37
CA ARG A 701 -3.62 -30.10 1.53
C ARG A 701 -2.51 -29.14 1.92
N THR A 702 -1.27 -29.54 1.63
CA THR A 702 -0.10 -28.69 1.79
C THR A 702 0.13 -27.93 0.50
N VAL A 703 0.13 -26.61 0.56
CA VAL A 703 0.47 -25.75 -0.57
C VAL A 703 1.86 -25.17 -0.33
N PHE A 704 2.73 -25.28 -1.33
CA PHE A 704 4.04 -24.66 -1.29
C PHE A 704 3.92 -23.16 -1.57
N ARG A 705 4.63 -22.35 -0.79
CA ARG A 705 4.57 -20.89 -0.86
C ARG A 705 5.89 -20.34 -1.37
N ALA A 706 5.80 -19.49 -2.40
CA ALA A 706 6.93 -18.75 -2.97
C ALA A 706 6.80 -17.23 -2.77
N ASP A 707 5.65 -16.77 -2.26
CA ASP A 707 5.28 -15.38 -2.01
C ASP A 707 5.81 -14.85 -0.66
N GLY A 708 6.16 -13.57 -0.58
CA GLY A 708 6.61 -12.90 0.67
C GLY A 708 7.83 -12.01 0.47
N VAL A 709 8.00 -11.03 1.36
CA VAL A 709 8.98 -9.93 1.21
C VAL A 709 10.44 -10.38 1.32
N LEU A 710 10.72 -11.41 2.14
CA LEU A 710 12.08 -11.84 2.45
C LEU A 710 12.60 -12.95 1.52
N SER A 711 13.82 -12.77 1.02
CA SER A 711 14.58 -13.85 0.40
C SER A 711 15.26 -14.71 1.48
N PRO A 712 15.14 -16.05 1.43
CA PRO A 712 15.90 -16.94 2.31
C PRO A 712 17.42 -16.77 2.20
N GLU A 713 17.94 -16.36 1.04
CA GLU A 713 19.38 -16.22 0.80
C GLU A 713 20.04 -15.17 1.72
N GLU A 714 19.35 -14.06 1.96
CA GLU A 714 19.82 -12.96 2.82
C GLU A 714 19.87 -13.34 4.30
N PHE A 715 19.30 -14.49 4.65
CA PHE A 715 19.32 -14.99 6.02
C PHE A 715 20.66 -15.62 6.40
N PHE A 716 21.28 -16.38 5.50
CA PHE A 716 22.46 -17.20 5.81
C PHE A 716 23.75 -16.44 5.48
N THR A 717 24.18 -15.61 6.42
CA THR A 717 25.36 -14.73 6.29
C THR A 717 26.52 -15.14 7.20
N GLY A 718 26.27 -16.04 8.15
CA GLY A 718 27.26 -16.50 9.12
C GLY A 718 27.12 -17.97 9.49
N PRO A 719 28.14 -18.52 10.17
CA PRO A 719 28.20 -19.95 10.52
C PRO A 719 27.20 -20.36 11.62
N LYS A 720 26.58 -19.40 12.31
CA LYS A 720 25.59 -19.63 13.39
C LYS A 720 24.15 -19.38 12.93
N ASP A 721 23.91 -19.44 11.62
CA ASP A 721 22.60 -19.32 11.00
C ASP A 721 22.04 -20.70 10.69
N PHE A 722 20.85 -20.99 11.21
CA PHE A 722 20.21 -22.31 11.10
C PHE A 722 18.84 -22.22 10.43
N ALA A 723 18.50 -23.23 9.63
CA ALA A 723 17.14 -23.48 9.17
C ALA A 723 16.52 -24.59 10.02
N ALA A 724 15.41 -24.31 10.71
CA ALA A 724 14.69 -25.31 11.49
C ALA A 724 13.58 -25.97 10.64
N PHE A 725 13.68 -27.29 10.45
CA PHE A 725 12.75 -28.09 9.67
C PHE A 725 12.03 -29.12 10.52
N THR A 726 10.70 -29.03 10.55
CA THR A 726 9.83 -29.95 11.32
C THR A 726 9.18 -31.04 10.47
N SER A 727 9.39 -31.04 9.16
CA SER A 727 8.92 -32.09 8.24
C SER A 727 9.67 -32.05 6.91
N ALA A 728 9.66 -33.15 6.16
CA ALA A 728 10.21 -33.19 4.81
C ALA A 728 9.53 -32.15 3.87
N SER A 729 8.23 -31.87 4.04
CA SER A 729 7.53 -30.84 3.26
C SER A 729 8.03 -29.43 3.55
N THR A 730 8.47 -29.12 4.78
CA THR A 730 9.09 -27.82 5.08
C THR A 730 10.44 -27.64 4.38
N VAL A 731 11.22 -28.71 4.22
CA VAL A 731 12.48 -28.69 3.45
C VAL A 731 12.18 -28.43 1.98
N GLU A 732 11.24 -29.17 1.40
CA GLU A 732 10.87 -29.02 0.00
C GLU A 732 10.32 -27.62 -0.31
N GLY A 733 9.47 -27.07 0.55
CA GLY A 733 8.98 -25.70 0.39
C GLY A 733 10.09 -24.67 0.46
N PHE A 734 11.03 -24.84 1.38
CA PHE A 734 12.19 -23.96 1.48
C PHE A 734 13.06 -24.01 0.22
N VAL A 735 13.34 -25.21 -0.30
CA VAL A 735 14.12 -25.38 -1.54
C VAL A 735 13.43 -24.72 -2.73
N ARG A 736 12.11 -24.89 -2.87
CA ARG A 736 11.33 -24.24 -3.93
C ARG A 736 11.33 -22.72 -3.80
N ARG A 737 11.28 -22.19 -2.57
CA ARG A 737 11.32 -20.75 -2.32
C ARG A 737 12.71 -20.16 -2.57
N ALA A 738 13.76 -20.89 -2.21
CA ALA A 738 15.15 -20.48 -2.34
C ALA A 738 15.78 -21.03 -3.63
N GLU A 739 15.01 -21.08 -4.73
CA GLU A 739 15.50 -21.59 -6.01
C GLU A 739 16.73 -20.80 -6.47
N GLY A 740 17.78 -21.51 -6.87
CA GLY A 740 19.07 -20.92 -7.28
C GLY A 740 20.03 -20.61 -6.13
N MET A 741 19.63 -20.81 -4.86
CA MET A 741 20.51 -20.63 -3.71
C MET A 741 21.54 -21.77 -3.58
N ASP A 742 22.75 -21.43 -3.14
CA ASP A 742 23.74 -22.42 -2.69
C ASP A 742 23.35 -23.01 -1.32
N PHE A 743 22.69 -24.17 -1.34
CA PHE A 743 22.23 -24.86 -0.14
C PHE A 743 23.35 -25.40 0.76
N ALA A 744 24.60 -25.46 0.28
CA ALA A 744 25.73 -25.90 1.12
C ALA A 744 26.00 -24.95 2.31
N LYS A 745 25.51 -23.71 2.22
CA LYS A 745 25.57 -22.69 3.28
C LYS A 745 24.51 -22.86 4.36
N VAL A 746 23.52 -23.74 4.16
CA VAL A 746 22.37 -23.89 5.06
C VAL A 746 22.66 -24.96 6.10
N ASN A 747 22.74 -24.54 7.38
CA ASN A 747 22.78 -25.46 8.52
C ASN A 747 21.34 -25.89 8.86
N ALA A 748 20.94 -27.07 8.41
CA ALA A 748 19.60 -27.60 8.62
C ALA A 748 19.50 -28.31 9.98
N LEU A 749 18.69 -27.78 10.89
CA LEU A 749 18.27 -28.45 12.12
C LEU A 749 16.96 -29.18 11.85
N CYS A 750 17.01 -30.51 11.81
CA CYS A 750 15.88 -31.36 11.42
C CYS A 750 15.30 -32.11 12.63
N ILE A 751 13.97 -32.15 12.73
CA ILE A 751 13.26 -32.86 13.80
C ILE A 751 13.50 -34.38 13.81
N GLY A 752 13.93 -34.97 12.69
CA GLY A 752 14.11 -36.41 12.59
C GLY A 752 14.76 -36.84 11.27
N GLU A 753 15.15 -38.11 11.18
CA GLU A 753 16.00 -38.62 10.11
C GLU A 753 15.38 -38.49 8.71
N GLN A 754 14.06 -38.69 8.58
CA GLN A 754 13.37 -38.53 7.29
C GLN A 754 13.44 -37.09 6.77
N THR A 755 13.35 -36.11 7.68
CA THR A 755 13.49 -34.68 7.34
C THR A 755 14.93 -34.36 6.98
N ALA A 756 15.90 -34.91 7.73
CA ALA A 756 17.32 -34.72 7.46
C ALA A 756 17.77 -35.34 6.14
N ARG A 757 17.27 -36.53 5.77
CA ARG A 757 17.52 -37.14 4.47
C ARG A 757 17.11 -36.19 3.34
N LYS A 758 15.92 -35.59 3.43
CA LYS A 758 15.43 -34.61 2.44
C LYS A 758 16.31 -33.36 2.37
N ALA A 759 16.79 -32.87 3.53
CA ALA A 759 17.70 -31.73 3.57
C ALA A 759 19.08 -32.05 2.94
N ARG A 760 19.61 -33.26 3.19
CA ARG A 760 20.87 -33.72 2.56
C ARG A 760 20.73 -33.93 1.05
N GLU A 761 19.59 -34.46 0.59
CA GLU A 761 19.27 -34.57 -0.85
C GLU A 761 19.28 -33.20 -1.55
N ALA A 762 18.89 -32.14 -0.82
CA ALA A 762 18.93 -30.76 -1.30
C ALA A 762 20.33 -30.11 -1.16
N GLY A 763 21.34 -30.81 -0.63
CA GLY A 763 22.70 -30.30 -0.46
C GLY A 763 22.97 -29.54 0.84
N MET A 764 22.06 -29.59 1.83
CA MET A 764 22.20 -28.88 3.11
C MET A 764 23.04 -29.66 4.14
N GLN A 765 23.63 -28.94 5.09
CA GLN A 765 24.33 -29.52 6.25
C GLN A 765 23.31 -29.89 7.34
N ALA A 766 22.82 -31.14 7.32
CA ALA A 766 21.71 -31.57 8.18
C ALA A 766 22.15 -32.20 9.51
N THR A 767 21.65 -31.63 10.61
CA THR A 767 21.75 -32.16 11.98
C THR A 767 20.38 -32.63 12.47
N VAL A 768 20.34 -33.78 13.14
CA VAL A 768 19.11 -34.42 13.61
C VAL A 768 18.97 -34.22 15.12
N SER A 769 17.77 -33.90 15.59
CA SER A 769 17.45 -33.90 17.03
C SER A 769 17.39 -35.31 17.62
N HIS A 770 17.57 -35.45 18.93
CA HIS A 770 17.57 -36.75 19.61
C HIS A 770 16.22 -37.47 19.54
N ALA A 771 15.12 -36.71 19.55
CA ALA A 771 13.76 -37.20 19.40
C ALA A 771 13.00 -36.36 18.36
N ALA A 772 11.90 -36.92 17.84
CA ALA A 772 11.01 -36.26 16.89
C ALA A 772 10.09 -35.21 17.54
N THR A 773 10.66 -34.28 18.31
CA THR A 773 9.94 -33.23 19.05
C THR A 773 10.63 -31.88 18.90
N MET A 774 9.87 -30.79 19.02
CA MET A 774 10.42 -29.44 19.01
C MET A 774 11.37 -29.18 20.19
N ASP A 775 11.07 -29.75 21.36
CA ASP A 775 11.93 -29.63 22.55
C ASP A 775 13.31 -30.22 22.29
N SER A 776 13.37 -31.39 21.66
CA SER A 776 14.64 -32.01 21.31
C SER A 776 15.42 -31.23 20.26
N MET A 777 14.75 -30.51 19.35
CA MET A 777 15.42 -29.58 18.44
C MET A 777 16.08 -28.41 19.19
N VAL A 778 15.38 -27.83 20.18
CA VAL A 778 15.91 -26.75 21.01
C VAL A 778 17.12 -27.23 21.83
N GLU A 779 17.01 -28.38 22.48
CA GLU A 779 18.13 -29.02 23.19
C GLU A 779 19.33 -29.24 22.28
N LYS A 780 19.08 -29.76 21.07
CA LYS A 780 20.16 -30.01 20.10
C LYS A 780 20.85 -28.72 19.68
N LEU A 781 20.10 -27.65 19.46
CA LEU A 781 20.66 -26.34 19.13
C LEU A 781 21.49 -25.76 20.28
N LEU A 782 21.06 -25.96 21.53
CA LEU A 782 21.83 -25.57 22.72
C LEU A 782 23.17 -26.31 22.81
N GLU A 783 23.20 -27.61 22.50
CA GLU A 783 24.45 -28.39 22.43
C GLU A 783 25.42 -27.82 21.38
N ILE A 784 24.92 -27.52 20.18
CA ILE A 784 25.71 -26.95 19.08
C ILE A 784 26.26 -25.57 19.49
N ALA A 785 25.41 -24.73 20.07
CA ALA A 785 25.80 -23.40 20.53
C ALA A 785 26.83 -23.44 21.66
N ALA A 786 26.72 -24.40 22.58
CA ALA A 786 27.67 -24.60 23.68
C ALA A 786 29.03 -25.12 23.20
N GLY A 787 29.06 -26.07 22.26
CA GLY A 787 30.29 -26.60 21.67
C GLY A 787 31.07 -25.60 20.80
N SER A 788 30.43 -24.48 20.43
CA SER A 788 31.01 -23.41 19.60
C SER A 788 31.48 -22.19 20.40
N ARG A 789 31.41 -22.22 21.73
CA ARG A 789 31.98 -21.16 22.60
C ARG A 789 33.47 -21.45 22.79
N PRO A 790 34.38 -20.49 22.55
CA PRO A 790 35.76 -20.67 23.00
C PRO A 790 35.73 -20.97 24.51
N GLN A 791 36.41 -22.04 24.92
CA GLN A 791 36.71 -22.24 26.33
C GLN A 791 37.59 -21.05 26.73
N ASN A 792 37.05 -20.16 27.55
CA ASN A 792 37.79 -19.01 28.09
C ASN A 792 39.09 -19.43 28.76
#